data_AF-A0A3D0DKE2-F1
#
_entry.id   AF-A0A3D0DKE2-F1
#
_cell.length_a   1.000
_cell.length_b   1.000
_cell.length_c   1.000
_cell.angle_alpha   90.00
_cell.angle_beta   90.00
_cell.angle_gamma   90.00
#
_symmetry.space_group_name_H-M   'P 1'
#
loop_
_entity.id
_entity.type
_entity.pdbx_description
1 polymer ?
#
loop_
_entity_poly.entity_id
_entity_poly.type
_entity_poly.pdbx_seq_one_letter_code
_entity_poly.pdbx_strand_id
1 'polypeptide(L)'
;MKVLKRIVAVLICSVFILSGFGELPVRAEEDTTSIPIDEEHFPDENFRKCVATNSDTDGNGYLDNYEILYTWNMYCENSDVESIEGIEYFPYLKGLWCKGNKITELDLTGNPDIEGVWCSFNQLKELDFSSCPNLTWVYCFDCKLEKLNVRNNPKLAYLECNSNPDLKELDLSQNHELENLFCSKCGLTELDVSNNPLLCELTCFENHLKSLDVSNNPLIKRLDIWWNTELGDVDVSNLKDLQYYNIGNTAAKNVNIKNNKHLLEFVCNYNNGITSLDLSGNPDLAFLALECDEYLQSLDLSHNPKLYYLRAFGLTSIEHIDLSKNYRLCKAYNEGDYLHETENLGEVYSMTLDYGGSSDPFDELRHCVALDDRIKPNAKFNGKNVPDCKLDKNDGLSDKENFITRGQAIQTLYELAGKPAAPAKTRFTDVPSDASYYNAVKWGEANKICFGYPVLCDNEFNGEELINRQDFALMAHRFAVYMDFGTAFDYGRSDWFKDSLDMDFYAWGPFTWALQWKVVHNEDGDTHCYPHGRITYDEFKGGLEHLMDLDSGASYAKRVGGNFGAEGDPDATEKQGTGYNGDYKPKAINIVIPKTYPGTKEKDKKTATPTPKVPDVTPAPNTQASMGEKDLYGNEIVSQQEKEKQIISLMDENDAEGSTFSLLRAKQAKVTKKSIKLSWKKVKGAESYTIYGNKCGKNNKYVKIKTVKGTSFTQKKLKKGTYYKYIVVAEGSGKILATSKTLHIATKGGKVGNDKAVKVKKTRVNLKKGKSSTIKATSIANSKKQKVKRHRKLSYESSNPSVATVSKKGKIKAVGKGTCTVYVYAQNGISKAVKVTVK
;
A
#
# COMPACT_ATOMS: atom_id res chain seq x y z
N MET A 1 -10.46 62.22 -4.74
CA MET A 1 -10.82 60.84 -4.29
C MET A 1 -10.24 59.68 -5.11
N LYS A 2 -9.60 59.89 -6.28
CA LYS A 2 -8.84 58.84 -6.99
C LYS A 2 -7.31 58.93 -6.83
N VAL A 3 -6.79 59.90 -6.07
CA VAL A 3 -5.37 60.02 -5.71
C VAL A 3 -5.10 59.65 -4.23
N LEU A 4 -6.12 59.69 -3.36
CA LEU A 4 -5.99 59.28 -1.96
C LEU A 4 -6.05 57.74 -1.74
N LYS A 5 -6.47 56.97 -2.76
CA LYS A 5 -6.50 55.50 -2.70
C LYS A 5 -5.19 54.83 -3.17
N ARG A 6 -4.27 55.56 -3.78
CA ARG A 6 -2.94 55.03 -4.16
C ARG A 6 -1.87 55.21 -3.07
N ILE A 7 -2.09 56.11 -2.11
CA ILE A 7 -1.16 56.30 -0.97
C ILE A 7 -1.52 55.39 0.22
N VAL A 8 -2.78 54.97 0.37
CA VAL A 8 -3.18 53.99 1.41
C VAL A 8 -2.96 52.53 0.97
N ALA A 9 -2.85 52.26 -0.34
CA ALA A 9 -2.54 50.91 -0.85
C ALA A 9 -1.04 50.57 -0.87
N VAL A 10 -0.15 51.56 -0.74
CA VAL A 10 1.30 51.34 -0.57
C VAL A 10 1.68 51.30 0.92
N LEU A 11 0.80 51.72 1.83
CA LEU A 11 1.02 51.69 3.29
C LEU A 11 0.29 50.55 4.03
N ILE A 12 -0.39 49.63 3.32
CA ILE A 12 -1.01 48.42 3.91
C ILE A 12 -0.39 47.11 3.36
N CYS A 13 0.63 47.20 2.49
CA CYS A 13 1.47 46.06 2.11
C CYS A 13 2.79 45.96 2.90
N SER A 14 2.90 46.67 4.03
CA SER A 14 4.12 46.67 4.87
C SER A 14 3.87 46.23 6.32
N VAL A 15 2.68 45.74 6.69
CA VAL A 15 2.34 45.38 8.08
C VAL A 15 1.60 44.03 8.23
N PHE A 16 1.58 43.16 7.21
CA PHE A 16 1.00 41.81 7.35
C PHE A 16 1.90 40.69 6.81
N ILE A 17 3.21 40.79 7.08
CA ILE A 17 4.15 39.64 7.08
C ILE A 17 4.70 39.42 8.51
N LEU A 18 3.96 39.85 9.54
CA LEU A 18 4.34 39.67 10.95
C LEU A 18 3.11 39.25 11.76
N SER A 19 2.67 38.01 11.55
CA SER A 19 1.84 37.26 12.52
C SER A 19 1.72 35.81 12.02
N GLY A 20 2.76 35.02 12.23
CA GLY A 20 2.78 33.61 11.80
C GLY A 20 4.10 32.89 12.00
N PHE A 21 5.22 33.59 12.10
CA PHE A 21 6.42 33.05 12.72
C PHE A 21 6.25 33.18 14.23
N GLY A 22 6.37 32.08 14.96
CA GLY A 22 6.68 32.18 16.38
C GLY A 22 7.89 33.10 16.51
N GLU A 23 7.83 34.05 17.43
CA GLU A 23 8.98 34.87 17.75
C GLU A 23 10.13 33.92 18.08
N LEU A 24 11.13 33.84 17.19
CA LEU A 24 12.47 33.42 17.57
C LEU A 24 12.83 34.22 18.83
N PRO A 25 13.44 33.60 19.86
CA PRO A 25 13.76 34.33 21.07
C PRO A 25 14.71 35.48 20.73
N VAL A 26 14.18 36.70 20.70
CA VAL A 26 14.98 37.93 20.67
C VAL A 26 15.21 38.36 22.11
N ARG A 27 16.33 37.90 22.67
CA ARG A 27 17.14 38.55 23.72
C ARG A 27 18.38 37.67 23.96
N ALA A 28 19.62 38.12 24.00
CA ALA A 28 20.17 39.44 24.24
C ALA A 28 21.53 39.58 23.53
N GLU A 29 21.98 40.82 23.36
CA GLU A 29 23.35 41.33 23.16
C GLU A 29 24.48 40.31 22.85
N GLU A 30 25.09 40.49 21.67
CA GLU A 30 26.49 40.23 21.31
C GLU A 30 27.26 39.25 22.22
N ASP A 31 27.22 37.96 21.86
CA ASP A 31 28.42 37.15 21.95
C ASP A 31 28.85 36.82 20.52
N THR A 32 29.84 37.56 20.02
CA THR A 32 30.41 37.45 18.67
C THR A 32 31.48 36.36 18.59
N THR A 33 31.42 35.36 19.46
CA THR A 33 32.42 34.29 19.48
C THR A 33 32.06 33.24 18.44
N SER A 34 32.48 33.49 17.20
CA SER A 34 32.59 32.47 16.17
C SER A 34 33.53 31.35 16.67
N ILE A 35 33.12 30.09 16.51
CA ILE A 35 33.86 28.93 17.04
C ILE A 35 34.90 28.51 16.00
N PRO A 36 36.21 28.55 16.29
CA PRO A 36 37.21 28.12 15.32
C PRO A 36 37.11 26.61 15.06
N ILE A 37 37.29 26.21 13.80
CA ILE A 37 37.34 24.79 13.40
C ILE A 37 38.78 24.31 13.56
N ASP A 38 39.17 24.08 14.81
CA ASP A 38 40.54 23.73 15.20
C ASP A 38 40.59 22.54 16.16
N GLU A 39 41.81 22.11 16.49
CA GLU A 39 42.07 20.96 17.36
C GLU A 39 41.61 21.17 18.81
N GLU A 40 41.41 22.41 19.25
CA GLU A 40 40.91 22.70 20.59
C GLU A 40 39.40 22.43 20.70
N HIS A 41 38.64 22.76 19.67
CA HIS A 41 37.17 22.62 19.67
C HIS A 41 36.70 21.30 19.06
N PHE A 42 37.47 20.75 18.13
CA PHE A 42 37.17 19.51 17.42
C PHE A 42 38.46 18.67 17.34
N PRO A 43 38.85 17.91 18.37
CA PRO A 43 40.19 17.30 18.45
C PRO A 43 40.52 16.31 17.32
N ASP A 44 39.52 15.60 16.80
CA ASP A 44 39.70 14.64 15.69
C ASP A 44 39.85 15.36 14.35
N GLU A 45 40.97 15.11 13.64
CA GLU A 45 41.28 15.75 12.35
C GLU A 45 40.24 15.42 11.27
N ASN A 46 39.74 14.19 11.25
CA ASN A 46 38.77 13.76 10.25
C ASN A 46 37.39 14.32 10.57
N PHE A 47 37.00 14.38 11.85
CA PHE A 47 35.77 15.03 12.26
C PHE A 47 35.80 16.53 11.95
N ARG A 48 36.93 17.22 12.15
CA ARG A 48 37.11 18.62 11.69
C ARG A 48 36.84 18.79 10.21
N LYS A 49 37.35 17.88 9.36
CA LYS A 49 37.10 17.93 7.91
C LYS A 49 35.62 17.76 7.62
N CYS A 50 34.93 16.90 8.34
CA CYS A 50 33.48 16.76 8.23
C CYS A 50 32.78 18.07 8.65
N VAL A 51 33.12 18.65 9.80
CA VAL A 51 32.56 19.92 10.27
C VAL A 51 32.76 21.03 9.24
N ALA A 52 33.98 21.22 8.74
CA ALA A 52 34.28 22.21 7.72
C ALA A 52 33.47 21.97 6.43
N THR A 53 33.38 20.72 5.97
CA THR A 53 32.64 20.37 4.74
C THR A 53 31.12 20.60 4.88
N ASN A 54 30.57 20.36 6.06
CA ASN A 54 29.13 20.42 6.31
C ASN A 54 28.66 21.82 6.72
N SER A 55 29.51 22.60 7.39
CA SER A 55 29.07 23.78 8.15
C SER A 55 29.83 25.08 7.83
N ASP A 56 31.09 25.03 7.38
CA ASP A 56 31.89 26.23 7.03
C ASP A 56 31.54 26.69 5.61
N THR A 57 30.43 27.42 5.50
CA THR A 57 29.83 27.77 4.20
C THR A 57 30.59 28.87 3.47
N ASP A 58 31.29 29.73 4.19
CA ASP A 58 32.12 30.79 3.62
C ASP A 58 33.61 30.43 3.54
N GLY A 59 34.01 29.30 4.15
CA GLY A 59 35.37 28.76 4.11
C GLY A 59 36.36 29.55 4.95
N ASN A 60 35.89 30.31 5.95
CA ASN A 60 36.72 31.18 6.77
C ASN A 60 37.42 30.43 7.93
N GLY A 61 37.05 29.16 8.17
CA GLY A 61 37.61 28.33 9.24
C GLY A 61 37.02 28.56 10.63
N TYR A 62 35.91 29.28 10.73
CA TYR A 62 35.15 29.55 11.95
C TYR A 62 33.66 29.29 11.69
N LEU A 63 32.96 28.82 12.72
CA LEU A 63 31.52 28.65 12.70
C LEU A 63 30.87 29.86 13.35
N ASP A 64 30.09 30.61 12.58
CA ASP A 64 29.24 31.65 13.13
C ASP A 64 27.87 31.10 13.58
N ASN A 65 27.06 31.95 14.22
CA ASN A 65 25.73 31.56 14.69
C ASN A 65 24.78 31.16 13.56
N TYR A 66 24.97 31.68 12.35
CA TYR A 66 24.16 31.32 11.20
C TYR A 66 24.53 29.91 10.73
N GLU A 67 25.82 29.63 10.57
CA GLU A 67 26.31 28.30 10.18
C GLU A 67 25.87 27.23 11.17
N ILE A 68 26.02 27.47 12.47
CA ILE A 68 25.54 26.55 13.52
C ILE A 68 24.01 26.35 13.45
N LEU A 69 23.25 27.43 13.27
CA LEU A 69 21.78 27.37 13.23
C LEU A 69 21.24 26.60 12.01
N TYR A 70 21.96 26.65 10.87
CA TYR A 70 21.54 26.04 9.62
C TYR A 70 22.21 24.69 9.33
N THR A 71 23.17 24.25 10.15
CA THR A 71 23.67 22.86 10.15
C THR A 71 22.67 21.95 10.86
N TRP A 72 21.68 21.44 10.13
CA TRP A 72 20.72 20.45 10.64
C TRP A 72 21.19 19.01 10.49
N ASN A 73 22.15 18.76 9.60
CA ASN A 73 22.65 17.43 9.27
C ASN A 73 24.17 17.44 9.24
N MET A 74 24.79 16.38 9.79
CA MET A 74 26.24 16.19 9.77
C MET A 74 26.57 14.85 9.10
N TYR A 75 27.29 14.91 7.98
CA TYR A 75 27.73 13.75 7.21
C TYR A 75 29.23 13.47 7.42
N CYS A 76 29.52 12.33 8.03
CA CYS A 76 30.85 11.86 8.44
C CYS A 76 31.12 10.40 8.05
N GLU A 77 30.39 9.82 7.11
CA GLU A 77 30.47 8.38 6.83
C GLU A 77 31.83 7.97 6.24
N ASN A 78 32.36 6.83 6.68
CA ASN A 78 33.61 6.22 6.19
C ASN A 78 34.79 7.20 6.12
N SER A 79 34.89 8.08 7.11
CA SER A 79 35.86 9.17 7.14
C SER A 79 37.02 8.92 8.11
N ASP A 80 37.15 7.69 8.62
CA ASP A 80 38.17 7.32 9.62
C ASP A 80 38.08 8.19 10.90
N VAL A 81 36.88 8.64 11.28
CA VAL A 81 36.65 9.41 12.50
C VAL A 81 36.78 8.51 13.74
N GLU A 82 37.52 8.95 14.76
CA GLU A 82 37.70 8.26 16.03
C GLU A 82 36.93 8.94 17.18
N SER A 83 36.76 10.27 17.11
CA SER A 83 35.98 11.05 18.08
C SER A 83 35.09 12.09 17.38
N ILE A 84 33.91 12.31 17.94
CA ILE A 84 32.96 13.37 17.54
C ILE A 84 32.91 14.52 18.55
N GLU A 85 33.89 14.62 19.44
CA GLU A 85 34.02 15.76 20.38
C GLU A 85 33.97 17.09 19.61
N GLY A 86 33.15 18.02 20.12
CA GLY A 86 32.76 19.26 19.44
C GLY A 86 31.38 19.20 18.78
N ILE A 87 30.74 18.03 18.67
CA ILE A 87 29.37 17.93 18.14
C ILE A 87 28.36 18.76 18.96
N GLU A 88 28.64 18.97 20.26
CA GLU A 88 27.81 19.72 21.19
C GLU A 88 27.66 21.21 20.81
N TYR A 89 28.52 21.72 19.92
CA TYR A 89 28.38 23.06 19.35
C TYR A 89 27.22 23.19 18.35
N PHE A 90 26.55 22.08 18.00
CA PHE A 90 25.41 22.04 17.07
C PHE A 90 24.09 21.67 17.80
N PRO A 91 23.52 22.53 18.65
CA PRO A 91 22.35 22.19 19.46
C PRO A 91 21.06 21.96 18.64
N TYR A 92 21.01 22.44 17.40
CA TYR A 92 19.88 22.31 16.47
C TYR A 92 20.05 21.16 15.46
N LEU A 93 21.06 20.30 15.67
CA LEU A 93 21.33 19.17 14.80
C LEU A 93 20.17 18.16 14.86
N LYS A 94 19.56 17.87 13.71
CA LYS A 94 18.47 16.90 13.56
C LYS A 94 18.98 15.52 13.13
N GLY A 95 20.05 15.46 12.34
CA GLY A 95 20.57 14.21 11.79
C GLY A 95 22.09 14.06 11.88
N LEU A 96 22.56 12.87 12.25
CA LEU A 96 23.98 12.51 12.26
C LEU A 96 24.23 11.22 11.49
N TRP A 97 25.05 11.28 10.44
CA TRP A 97 25.51 10.13 9.66
C TRP A 97 27.00 9.90 9.91
N CYS A 98 27.34 8.96 10.77
CA CYS A 98 28.70 8.65 11.18
C CYS A 98 29.05 7.16 11.01
N LYS A 99 28.37 6.47 10.09
CA LYS A 99 28.61 5.06 9.74
C LYS A 99 30.06 4.79 9.31
N GLY A 100 30.61 3.64 9.70
CA GLY A 100 31.84 3.10 9.10
C GLY A 100 33.10 3.82 9.57
N ASN A 101 33.12 4.21 10.84
CA ASN A 101 34.21 4.93 11.48
C ASN A 101 34.81 4.08 12.62
N LYS A 102 35.63 4.69 13.47
CA LYS A 102 36.29 4.06 14.63
C LYS A 102 35.81 4.67 15.94
N ILE A 103 34.62 5.26 15.96
CA ILE A 103 34.05 5.95 17.11
C ILE A 103 33.82 4.93 18.24
N THR A 104 34.30 5.27 19.44
CA THR A 104 34.16 4.43 20.65
C THR A 104 33.16 4.97 21.67
N GLU A 105 32.85 6.26 21.58
CA GLU A 105 31.89 6.98 22.42
C GLU A 105 31.08 7.95 21.57
N LEU A 106 29.76 7.99 21.79
CA LEU A 106 28.83 8.86 21.07
C LEU A 106 28.00 9.64 22.09
N ASP A 107 28.52 10.77 22.55
CA ASP A 107 27.79 11.68 23.43
C ASP A 107 26.97 12.68 22.59
N LEU A 108 25.64 12.63 22.74
CA LEU A 108 24.68 13.54 22.08
C LEU A 108 23.91 14.38 23.10
N THR A 109 24.41 14.52 24.33
CA THR A 109 23.75 15.31 25.38
C THR A 109 23.62 16.79 25.02
N GLY A 110 24.51 17.31 24.17
CA GLY A 110 24.45 18.67 23.61
C GLY A 110 23.50 18.84 22.41
N ASN A 111 22.89 17.76 21.90
CA ASN A 111 22.11 17.77 20.65
C ASN A 111 20.65 17.29 20.88
N PRO A 112 19.83 18.06 21.64
CA PRO A 112 18.48 17.63 22.04
C PRO A 112 17.47 17.52 20.88
N ASP A 113 17.75 18.17 19.76
CA ASP A 113 16.87 18.20 18.58
C ASP A 113 17.13 17.03 17.60
N ILE A 114 18.02 16.10 17.95
CA ILE A 114 18.28 14.91 17.14
C ILE A 114 16.99 14.09 16.92
N GLU A 115 16.69 13.87 15.65
CA GLU A 115 15.61 13.01 15.15
C GLU A 115 16.18 11.69 14.59
N GLY A 116 17.43 11.68 14.16
CA GLY A 116 18.00 10.56 13.43
C GLY A 116 19.50 10.35 13.58
N VAL A 117 19.92 9.10 13.78
CA VAL A 117 21.33 8.73 13.91
C VAL A 117 21.66 7.47 13.11
N TRP A 118 22.69 7.56 12.27
CA TRP A 118 23.31 6.40 11.62
C TRP A 118 24.76 6.25 12.07
N CYS A 119 24.99 5.36 13.03
CA CYS A 119 26.30 5.10 13.64
C CYS A 119 26.81 3.66 13.44
N SER A 120 26.18 2.85 12.57
CA SER A 120 26.59 1.47 12.28
C SER A 120 28.07 1.32 11.89
N PHE A 121 28.64 0.13 12.12
CA PHE A 121 30.05 -0.17 11.85
C PHE A 121 31.02 0.77 12.59
N ASN A 122 30.77 0.97 13.88
CA ASN A 122 31.67 1.65 14.81
C ASN A 122 32.07 0.70 15.95
N GLN A 123 32.67 1.22 17.02
CA GLN A 123 33.17 0.44 18.17
C GLN A 123 32.48 0.88 19.47
N LEU A 124 31.18 1.18 19.40
CA LEU A 124 30.34 1.71 20.47
C LEU A 124 29.87 0.57 21.38
N LYS A 125 30.37 0.52 22.61
CA LYS A 125 29.92 -0.47 23.60
C LYS A 125 28.56 -0.15 24.21
N GLU A 126 28.25 1.13 24.36
CA GLU A 126 27.00 1.59 24.95
C GLU A 126 26.47 2.75 24.11
N LEU A 127 25.16 2.80 23.95
CA LEU A 127 24.45 3.94 23.35
C LEU A 127 23.31 4.37 24.27
N ASP A 128 23.27 5.66 24.57
CA ASP A 128 22.23 6.28 25.38
C ASP A 128 21.65 7.49 24.66
N PHE A 129 20.38 7.39 24.26
CA PHE A 129 19.65 8.46 23.58
C PHE A 129 18.69 9.20 24.52
N SER A 130 18.91 9.13 25.84
CA SER A 130 18.00 9.72 26.82
C SER A 130 17.85 11.25 26.70
N SER A 131 18.84 11.92 26.12
CA SER A 131 18.83 13.37 25.85
C SER A 131 18.20 13.74 24.50
N CYS A 132 17.74 12.77 23.70
CA CYS A 132 17.24 13.01 22.33
C CYS A 132 15.74 12.66 22.22
N PRO A 133 14.82 13.42 22.87
CA PRO A 133 13.40 13.07 22.98
C PRO A 133 12.64 13.07 21.64
N ASN A 134 13.22 13.66 20.59
CA ASN A 134 12.65 13.74 19.26
C ASN A 134 13.08 12.60 18.32
N LEU A 135 13.96 11.69 18.77
CA LEU A 135 14.50 10.60 17.97
C LEU A 135 13.39 9.71 17.37
N THR A 136 13.40 9.57 16.04
CA THR A 136 12.45 8.77 15.26
C THR A 136 13.10 7.57 14.58
N TRP A 137 14.41 7.60 14.28
CA TRP A 137 15.13 6.47 13.69
C TRP A 137 16.58 6.32 14.19
N VAL A 138 17.03 5.07 14.30
CA VAL A 138 18.42 4.71 14.67
C VAL A 138 18.92 3.53 13.85
N TYR A 139 20.12 3.68 13.27
CA TYR A 139 20.92 2.60 12.70
C TYR A 139 22.21 2.44 13.50
N CYS A 140 22.31 1.36 14.27
CA CYS A 140 23.42 1.05 15.16
C CYS A 140 23.87 -0.42 15.06
N PHE A 141 23.73 -1.02 13.87
CA PHE A 141 24.15 -2.39 13.64
C PHE A 141 25.68 -2.52 13.57
N ASP A 142 26.19 -3.68 14.01
CA ASP A 142 27.63 -4.01 14.05
C ASP A 142 28.46 -2.91 14.76
N CYS A 143 28.06 -2.56 15.98
CA CYS A 143 28.71 -1.54 16.81
C CYS A 143 29.46 -2.13 18.02
N LYS A 144 29.23 -3.42 18.33
CA LYS A 144 29.67 -4.10 19.57
C LYS A 144 28.93 -3.63 20.82
N LEU A 145 27.64 -3.31 20.68
CA LEU A 145 26.81 -2.87 21.79
C LEU A 145 26.63 -3.97 22.83
N GLU A 146 26.93 -3.63 24.07
CA GLU A 146 26.54 -4.35 25.28
C GLU A 146 25.28 -3.74 25.90
N LYS A 147 25.00 -2.45 25.62
CA LYS A 147 23.80 -1.74 26.10
C LYS A 147 23.26 -0.76 25.06
N LEU A 148 21.94 -0.67 25.00
CA LEU A 148 21.22 0.32 24.19
C LEU A 148 20.04 0.87 25.00
N ASN A 149 20.05 2.17 25.28
CA ASN A 149 18.96 2.87 25.97
C ASN A 149 18.16 3.74 25.00
N VAL A 150 16.94 3.29 24.69
CA VAL A 150 15.96 4.01 23.85
C VAL A 150 14.66 4.34 24.62
N ARG A 151 14.67 4.22 25.94
CA ARG A 151 13.47 4.30 26.79
C ARG A 151 12.83 5.69 26.81
N ASN A 152 13.61 6.73 26.51
CA ASN A 152 13.17 8.13 26.55
C ASN A 152 12.80 8.69 25.16
N ASN A 153 12.63 7.81 24.17
CA ASN A 153 12.41 8.16 22.77
C ASN A 153 11.01 7.69 22.30
N PRO A 154 9.91 8.32 22.76
CA PRO A 154 8.55 7.85 22.51
C PRO A 154 8.11 7.95 21.05
N LYS A 155 8.81 8.73 20.22
CA LYS A 155 8.59 8.90 18.78
C LYS A 155 9.40 7.93 17.91
N LEU A 156 10.20 7.03 18.51
CA LEU A 156 11.04 6.10 17.79
C LEU A 156 10.15 5.16 16.95
N ALA A 157 10.23 5.28 15.63
CA ALA A 157 9.48 4.51 14.65
C ALA A 157 10.33 3.40 14.01
N TYR A 158 11.65 3.59 13.93
CA TYR A 158 12.58 2.65 13.30
C TYR A 158 13.81 2.40 14.18
N LEU A 159 14.08 1.12 14.46
CA LEU A 159 15.30 0.71 15.16
C LEU A 159 15.97 -0.47 14.47
N GLU A 160 17.20 -0.27 14.03
CA GLU A 160 18.10 -1.35 13.59
C GLU A 160 19.34 -1.41 14.49
N CYS A 161 19.46 -2.51 15.24
CA CYS A 161 20.57 -2.82 16.13
C CYS A 161 21.19 -4.21 15.85
N ASN A 162 20.98 -4.75 14.64
CA ASN A 162 21.49 -6.05 14.21
C ASN A 162 22.99 -6.27 14.53
N SER A 163 23.39 -7.52 14.73
CA SER A 163 24.81 -7.92 14.87
C SER A 163 25.53 -7.28 16.06
N ASN A 164 24.85 -7.17 17.20
CA ASN A 164 25.44 -6.78 18.48
C ASN A 164 25.32 -7.93 19.49
N PRO A 165 26.12 -9.01 19.37
CA PRO A 165 25.89 -10.28 20.04
C PRO A 165 25.94 -10.23 21.58
N ASP A 166 26.45 -9.15 22.15
CA ASP A 166 26.58 -8.95 23.59
C ASP A 166 25.44 -8.10 24.21
N LEU A 167 24.47 -7.61 23.41
CA LEU A 167 23.40 -6.71 23.86
C LEU A 167 22.47 -7.35 24.90
N LYS A 168 22.09 -8.63 24.72
CA LYS A 168 21.31 -9.51 25.64
C LYS A 168 19.90 -9.05 26.07
N GLU A 169 19.68 -7.75 26.25
CA GLU A 169 18.44 -7.12 26.72
C GLU A 169 18.11 -5.90 25.86
N LEU A 170 16.81 -5.66 25.63
CA LEU A 170 16.32 -4.49 24.88
C LEU A 170 14.95 -4.06 25.44
N ASP A 171 14.90 -2.92 26.13
CA ASP A 171 13.65 -2.36 26.67
C ASP A 171 12.98 -1.43 25.63
N LEU A 172 11.87 -1.90 25.07
CA LEU A 172 11.04 -1.17 24.10
C LEU A 172 9.72 -0.64 24.68
N SER A 173 9.58 -0.67 26.01
CA SER A 173 8.30 -0.45 26.69
C SER A 173 7.71 0.96 26.51
N GLN A 174 8.51 1.93 26.07
CA GLN A 174 8.09 3.33 25.86
C GLN A 174 8.00 3.72 24.38
N ASN A 175 8.44 2.85 23.46
CA ASN A 175 8.52 3.15 22.02
C ASN A 175 7.19 2.77 21.33
N HIS A 176 6.10 3.41 21.73
CA HIS A 176 4.75 3.07 21.27
C HIS A 176 4.49 3.33 19.78
N GLU A 177 5.33 4.15 19.15
CA GLU A 177 5.28 4.47 17.72
C GLU A 177 6.17 3.56 16.86
N LEU A 178 6.84 2.56 17.46
CA LEU A 178 7.75 1.66 16.73
C LEU A 178 7.01 0.84 15.66
N GLU A 179 7.46 0.98 14.40
CA GLU A 179 6.92 0.32 13.21
C GLU A 179 7.85 -0.77 12.68
N ASN A 180 9.18 -0.57 12.76
CA ASN A 180 10.17 -1.53 12.30
C ASN A 180 11.23 -1.80 13.38
N LEU A 181 11.45 -3.09 13.66
CA LEU A 181 12.48 -3.54 14.59
C LEU A 181 13.37 -4.60 13.92
N PHE A 182 14.67 -4.30 13.86
CA PHE A 182 15.70 -5.22 13.41
C PHE A 182 16.73 -5.43 14.52
N CYS A 183 16.61 -6.55 15.23
CA CYS A 183 17.44 -6.91 16.38
C CYS A 183 17.98 -8.35 16.27
N SER A 184 18.28 -8.77 15.05
CA SER A 184 18.88 -10.07 14.78
C SER A 184 20.32 -10.14 15.25
N LYS A 185 20.81 -11.34 15.62
CA LYS A 185 22.21 -11.56 16.06
C LYS A 185 22.62 -10.69 17.25
N CYS A 186 21.72 -10.47 18.20
CA CYS A 186 21.95 -9.60 19.37
C CYS A 186 22.18 -10.35 20.70
N GLY A 187 22.11 -11.69 20.66
CA GLY A 187 22.22 -12.53 21.87
C GLY A 187 21.02 -12.41 22.82
N LEU A 188 19.87 -11.92 22.34
CA LEU A 188 18.66 -11.72 23.14
C LEU A 188 18.12 -13.05 23.66
N THR A 189 17.77 -13.11 24.94
CA THR A 189 17.12 -14.28 25.55
C THR A 189 15.60 -14.12 25.72
N GLU A 190 15.16 -12.87 25.78
CA GLU A 190 13.76 -12.46 25.80
C GLU A 190 13.58 -11.20 24.95
N LEU A 191 12.36 -11.00 24.46
CA LEU A 191 11.96 -9.81 23.72
C LEU A 191 10.48 -9.53 23.97
N ASP A 192 10.18 -8.41 24.62
CA ASP A 192 8.81 -7.94 24.85
C ASP A 192 8.43 -6.84 23.85
N VAL A 193 7.53 -7.18 22.94
CA VAL A 193 6.96 -6.25 21.94
C VAL A 193 5.51 -5.86 22.25
N SER A 194 5.01 -6.16 23.45
CA SER A 194 3.60 -5.96 23.82
C SER A 194 3.15 -4.49 23.84
N ASN A 195 4.11 -3.56 23.93
CA ASN A 195 3.87 -2.12 23.97
C ASN A 195 4.04 -1.42 22.61
N ASN A 196 4.24 -2.18 21.52
CA ASN A 196 4.55 -1.67 20.18
C ASN A 196 3.45 -2.04 19.16
N PRO A 197 2.21 -1.51 19.31
CA PRO A 197 1.05 -1.94 18.53
C PRO A 197 1.10 -1.56 17.04
N LEU A 198 2.03 -0.67 16.65
CA LEU A 198 2.24 -0.25 15.27
C LEU A 198 3.28 -1.09 14.52
N LEU A 199 3.92 -2.06 15.18
CA LEU A 199 4.96 -2.89 14.60
C LEU A 199 4.44 -3.63 13.36
N CYS A 200 5.08 -3.37 12.23
CA CYS A 200 4.78 -3.92 10.90
C CYS A 200 5.85 -4.93 10.44
N GLU A 201 7.10 -4.74 10.88
CA GLU A 201 8.22 -5.64 10.58
C GLU A 201 9.02 -5.94 11.84
N LEU A 202 9.19 -7.23 12.10
CA LEU A 202 10.00 -7.75 13.20
C LEU A 202 11.00 -8.76 12.65
N THR A 203 12.27 -8.42 12.71
CA THR A 203 13.38 -9.36 12.47
C THR A 203 14.18 -9.51 13.75
N CYS A 204 14.21 -10.73 14.28
CA CYS A 204 14.95 -11.06 15.50
C CYS A 204 15.55 -12.47 15.43
N PHE A 205 16.06 -12.83 14.25
CA PHE A 205 16.67 -14.12 13.98
C PHE A 205 18.06 -14.26 14.61
N GLU A 206 18.53 -15.50 14.73
CA GLU A 206 19.83 -15.82 15.34
C GLU A 206 19.99 -15.19 16.75
N ASN A 207 18.95 -15.34 17.58
CA ASN A 207 18.95 -15.01 19.01
C ASN A 207 18.77 -16.29 19.84
N HIS A 208 18.57 -16.12 21.16
CA HIS A 208 18.36 -17.21 22.12
C HIS A 208 16.95 -17.20 22.72
N LEU A 209 15.95 -16.76 21.93
CA LEU A 209 14.57 -16.64 22.38
C LEU A 209 13.96 -18.04 22.63
N LYS A 210 13.23 -18.17 23.75
CA LYS A 210 12.46 -19.39 24.08
C LYS A 210 10.96 -19.23 23.84
N SER A 211 10.48 -17.99 23.85
CA SER A 211 9.09 -17.62 23.61
C SER A 211 9.05 -16.24 22.98
N LEU A 212 8.01 -16.00 22.17
CA LEU A 212 7.71 -14.71 21.59
C LEU A 212 6.19 -14.53 21.52
N ASP A 213 5.69 -13.43 22.07
CA ASP A 213 4.26 -13.07 22.00
C ASP A 213 4.07 -11.87 21.07
N VAL A 214 3.42 -12.11 19.94
CA VAL A 214 3.08 -11.10 18.92
C VAL A 214 1.59 -10.74 18.92
N SER A 215 0.85 -11.13 19.95
CA SER A 215 -0.62 -10.96 19.99
C SER A 215 -1.08 -9.49 20.05
N ASN A 216 -0.20 -8.58 20.49
CA ASN A 216 -0.45 -7.14 20.56
C ASN A 216 0.06 -6.38 19.32
N ASN A 217 0.57 -7.07 18.30
CA ASN A 217 1.19 -6.48 17.11
C ASN A 217 0.41 -6.86 15.84
N PRO A 218 -0.88 -6.50 15.72
CA PRO A 218 -1.76 -7.00 14.65
C PRO A 218 -1.41 -6.50 13.24
N LEU A 219 -0.49 -5.52 13.13
CA LEU A 219 -0.05 -4.93 11.87
C LEU A 219 1.20 -5.62 11.29
N ILE A 220 1.79 -6.61 11.97
CA ILE A 220 2.95 -7.33 11.46
C ILE A 220 2.61 -7.97 10.11
N LYS A 221 3.36 -7.54 9.09
CA LYS A 221 3.38 -8.08 7.72
C LYS A 221 4.57 -9.02 7.52
N ARG A 222 5.66 -8.81 8.26
CA ARG A 222 6.89 -9.59 8.15
C ARG A 222 7.39 -10.01 9.52
N LEU A 223 7.51 -11.32 9.70
CA LEU A 223 8.03 -11.91 10.92
C LEU A 223 9.17 -12.86 10.57
N ASP A 224 10.39 -12.45 10.88
CA ASP A 224 11.60 -13.23 10.66
C ASP A 224 12.27 -13.61 11.98
N ILE A 225 12.11 -14.87 12.36
CA ILE A 225 12.51 -15.39 13.68
C ILE A 225 13.35 -16.66 13.57
N TRP A 226 13.91 -16.93 12.38
CA TRP A 226 14.71 -18.12 12.15
C TRP A 226 15.92 -18.23 13.09
N TRP A 227 16.41 -19.45 13.27
CA TRP A 227 17.60 -19.74 14.06
C TRP A 227 17.49 -19.34 15.55
N ASN A 228 16.27 -19.30 16.09
CA ASN A 228 16.02 -19.32 17.52
C ASN A 228 15.73 -20.77 17.94
N THR A 229 16.78 -21.57 18.13
CA THR A 229 16.70 -23.04 18.21
C THR A 229 15.90 -23.59 19.41
N GLU A 230 15.64 -22.76 20.43
CA GLU A 230 14.79 -23.10 21.58
C GLU A 230 13.36 -22.51 21.49
N LEU A 231 13.07 -21.72 20.46
CA LEU A 231 11.78 -21.03 20.31
C LEU A 231 10.69 -22.02 19.90
N GLY A 232 9.68 -22.17 20.75
CA GLY A 232 8.52 -23.00 20.47
C GLY A 232 7.52 -22.37 19.49
N ASP A 233 6.30 -22.88 19.50
CA ASP A 233 5.21 -22.38 18.65
C ASP A 233 4.90 -20.89 18.94
N VAL A 234 4.84 -20.07 17.89
CA VAL A 234 4.39 -18.66 17.96
C VAL A 234 2.98 -18.55 17.37
N ASP A 235 2.06 -17.94 18.14
CA ASP A 235 0.67 -17.73 17.69
C ASP A 235 0.57 -16.51 16.75
N VAL A 236 0.52 -16.80 15.45
CA VAL A 236 0.35 -15.78 14.39
C VAL A 236 -1.12 -15.60 13.97
N SER A 237 -2.08 -16.16 14.70
CA SER A 237 -3.49 -16.18 14.28
C SER A 237 -4.16 -14.80 14.23
N ASN A 238 -3.60 -13.81 14.94
CA ASN A 238 -4.05 -12.42 14.94
C ASN A 238 -3.41 -11.57 13.83
N LEU A 239 -2.33 -12.04 13.20
CA LEU A 239 -1.56 -11.34 12.16
C LEU A 239 -2.22 -11.49 10.79
N LYS A 240 -3.38 -10.84 10.58
CA LYS A 240 -4.23 -11.08 9.40
C LYS A 240 -3.58 -10.68 8.08
N ASP A 241 -2.69 -9.71 8.13
CA ASP A 241 -2.00 -9.12 6.99
C ASP A 241 -0.54 -9.63 6.86
N LEU A 242 -0.19 -10.71 7.57
CA LEU A 242 1.10 -11.39 7.50
C LEU A 242 1.36 -11.89 6.07
N GLN A 243 2.47 -11.45 5.47
CA GLN A 243 2.91 -11.74 4.11
C GLN A 243 4.16 -12.63 4.09
N TYR A 244 5.09 -12.42 5.02
CA TYR A 244 6.33 -13.18 5.17
C TYR A 244 6.42 -13.76 6.57
N TYR A 245 6.64 -15.08 6.66
CA TYR A 245 6.87 -15.74 7.93
C TYR A 245 7.97 -16.78 7.82
N ASN A 246 9.07 -16.53 8.53
CA ASN A 246 10.21 -17.43 8.58
C ASN A 246 10.48 -17.91 10.02
N ILE A 247 10.28 -19.22 10.20
CA ILE A 247 10.52 -19.96 11.44
C ILE A 247 11.54 -21.07 11.24
N GLY A 248 12.43 -20.92 10.26
CA GLY A 248 13.48 -21.90 10.00
C GLY A 248 14.32 -22.17 11.25
N ASN A 249 14.67 -23.42 11.51
CA ASN A 249 15.56 -23.82 12.61
C ASN A 249 15.11 -23.30 14.00
N THR A 250 13.84 -23.52 14.33
CA THR A 250 13.26 -23.31 15.68
C THR A 250 12.82 -24.63 16.31
N ALA A 251 12.20 -24.59 17.50
CA ALA A 251 11.61 -25.75 18.17
C ALA A 251 10.10 -25.90 17.91
N ALA A 252 9.57 -25.29 16.85
CA ALA A 252 8.16 -25.30 16.50
C ALA A 252 7.65 -26.71 16.12
N LYS A 253 6.40 -27.00 16.49
CA LYS A 253 5.73 -28.31 16.30
C LYS A 253 4.30 -28.18 15.79
N ASN A 254 3.55 -27.20 16.29
CA ASN A 254 2.13 -26.99 16.01
C ASN A 254 1.92 -25.66 15.28
N VAL A 255 2.46 -25.57 14.07
CA VAL A 255 2.34 -24.36 13.25
C VAL A 255 0.89 -24.16 12.79
N ASN A 256 0.31 -23.00 13.11
CA ASN A 256 -1.04 -22.63 12.70
C ASN A 256 -1.06 -21.31 11.92
N ILE A 257 -1.07 -21.44 10.59
CA ILE A 257 -1.11 -20.30 9.64
C ILE A 257 -2.46 -20.17 8.91
N LYS A 258 -3.51 -20.86 9.38
CA LYS A 258 -4.80 -20.96 8.69
C LYS A 258 -5.51 -19.61 8.50
N ASN A 259 -5.21 -18.62 9.35
CA ASN A 259 -5.85 -17.31 9.31
C ASN A 259 -5.10 -16.28 8.47
N ASN A 260 -3.87 -16.59 8.05
CA ASN A 260 -2.94 -15.68 7.36
C ASN A 260 -3.13 -15.79 5.84
N LYS A 261 -4.26 -15.27 5.34
CA LYS A 261 -4.68 -15.46 3.94
C LYS A 261 -3.77 -14.78 2.92
N HIS A 262 -3.10 -13.72 3.34
CA HIS A 262 -2.18 -12.91 2.55
C HIS A 262 -0.73 -13.40 2.63
N LEU A 263 -0.48 -14.55 3.26
CA LEU A 263 0.85 -15.14 3.36
C LEU A 263 1.36 -15.50 1.96
N LEU A 264 2.42 -14.82 1.53
CA LEU A 264 3.07 -14.97 0.24
C LEU A 264 4.25 -15.95 0.35
N GLU A 265 5.01 -15.83 1.43
CA GLU A 265 6.18 -16.64 1.72
C GLU A 265 6.08 -17.29 3.10
N PHE A 266 6.34 -18.60 3.11
CA PHE A 266 6.44 -19.36 4.34
C PHE A 266 7.69 -20.24 4.33
N VAL A 267 8.57 -19.99 5.30
CA VAL A 267 9.81 -20.72 5.52
C VAL A 267 9.75 -21.40 6.88
N CYS A 268 9.83 -22.72 6.90
CA CYS A 268 9.73 -23.53 8.12
C CYS A 268 10.67 -24.74 8.12
N ASN A 269 11.76 -24.63 7.38
CA ASN A 269 12.81 -25.64 7.32
C ASN A 269 13.49 -25.91 8.68
N TYR A 270 14.05 -27.11 8.84
CA TYR A 270 14.88 -27.52 9.98
C TYR A 270 14.23 -27.41 11.37
N ASN A 271 12.90 -27.49 11.49
CA ASN A 271 12.22 -27.51 12.79
C ASN A 271 12.21 -28.89 13.43
N ASN A 272 12.34 -29.98 12.65
CA ASN A 272 12.46 -31.38 13.10
C ASN A 272 11.34 -31.85 14.05
N GLY A 273 10.22 -31.13 14.12
CA GLY A 273 9.11 -31.39 15.05
C GLY A 273 7.72 -31.22 14.43
N ILE A 274 7.64 -30.71 13.20
CA ILE A 274 6.39 -30.48 12.49
C ILE A 274 5.88 -31.80 11.93
N THR A 275 4.71 -32.25 12.41
CA THR A 275 4.09 -33.52 11.98
C THR A 275 2.94 -33.32 10.99
N SER A 276 2.35 -32.13 10.98
CA SER A 276 1.24 -31.74 10.10
C SER A 276 1.31 -30.25 9.77
N LEU A 277 0.97 -29.90 8.54
CA LEU A 277 0.91 -28.52 8.07
C LEU A 277 -0.37 -28.29 7.25
N ASP A 278 -1.25 -27.41 7.72
CA ASP A 278 -2.50 -27.03 7.03
C ASP A 278 -2.32 -25.74 6.23
N LEU A 279 -2.10 -25.86 4.92
CA LEU A 279 -1.94 -24.75 3.98
C LEU A 279 -3.28 -24.29 3.35
N SER A 280 -4.41 -24.87 3.75
CA SER A 280 -5.72 -24.58 3.13
C SER A 280 -6.21 -23.15 3.36
N GLY A 281 -5.61 -22.44 4.31
CA GLY A 281 -5.89 -21.04 4.64
C GLY A 281 -5.12 -20.01 3.80
N ASN A 282 -4.16 -20.44 2.97
CA ASN A 282 -3.12 -19.58 2.39
C ASN A 282 -3.16 -19.58 0.85
N PRO A 283 -4.24 -19.10 0.21
CA PRO A 283 -4.42 -19.18 -1.25
C PRO A 283 -3.42 -18.32 -2.04
N ASP A 284 -2.83 -17.30 -1.41
CA ASP A 284 -1.86 -16.41 -2.03
C ASP A 284 -0.41 -16.89 -1.92
N LEU A 285 -0.16 -18.01 -1.22
CA LEU A 285 1.17 -18.58 -1.01
C LEU A 285 1.86 -18.87 -2.35
N ALA A 286 3.02 -18.25 -2.53
CA ALA A 286 3.83 -18.25 -3.74
C ALA A 286 5.19 -18.94 -3.54
N PHE A 287 5.73 -18.85 -2.32
CA PHE A 287 6.97 -19.47 -1.89
C PHE A 287 6.76 -20.35 -0.66
N LEU A 288 7.28 -21.58 -0.71
CA LEU A 288 7.25 -22.52 0.40
C LEU A 288 8.58 -23.28 0.52
N ALA A 289 9.21 -23.16 1.70
CA ALA A 289 10.37 -23.97 2.09
C ALA A 289 10.09 -24.70 3.41
N LEU A 290 10.20 -26.04 3.41
CA LEU A 290 9.96 -26.91 4.57
C LEU A 290 10.96 -28.06 4.66
N GLU A 291 12.22 -27.72 4.50
CA GLU A 291 13.29 -28.70 4.33
C GLU A 291 13.57 -29.44 5.65
N CYS A 292 13.86 -30.73 5.58
CA CYS A 292 14.26 -31.55 6.72
C CYS A 292 13.23 -31.72 7.85
N ASP A 293 11.93 -31.50 7.61
CA ASP A 293 10.89 -31.93 8.56
C ASP A 293 10.57 -33.42 8.40
N GLU A 294 11.46 -34.28 8.92
CA GLU A 294 11.41 -35.75 8.72
C GLU A 294 10.06 -36.38 9.14
N TYR A 295 9.34 -35.74 10.05
CA TYR A 295 8.10 -36.24 10.65
C TYR A 295 6.82 -35.78 9.94
N LEU A 296 6.91 -34.93 8.91
CA LEU A 296 5.72 -34.44 8.20
C LEU A 296 5.03 -35.59 7.45
N GLN A 297 3.79 -35.89 7.81
CA GLN A 297 3.08 -37.07 7.30
C GLN A 297 2.44 -36.87 5.92
N SER A 298 2.10 -35.63 5.58
CA SER A 298 1.44 -35.31 4.32
C SER A 298 1.56 -33.83 4.00
N LEU A 299 1.55 -33.50 2.71
CA LEU A 299 1.56 -32.13 2.21
C LEU A 299 0.49 -31.96 1.12
N ASP A 300 -0.53 -31.13 1.39
CA ASP A 300 -1.57 -30.78 0.42
C ASP A 300 -1.33 -29.37 -0.15
N LEU A 301 -0.91 -29.32 -1.42
CA LEU A 301 -0.64 -28.07 -2.15
C LEU A 301 -1.82 -27.62 -3.03
N SER A 302 -2.94 -28.35 -3.01
CA SER A 302 -4.08 -28.12 -3.92
C SER A 302 -4.80 -26.79 -3.70
N HIS A 303 -4.57 -26.15 -2.54
CA HIS A 303 -5.15 -24.88 -2.15
C HIS A 303 -4.24 -23.67 -2.44
N ASN A 304 -3.03 -23.91 -2.96
CA ASN A 304 -1.98 -22.89 -3.13
C ASN A 304 -1.59 -22.74 -4.62
N PRO A 305 -2.53 -22.36 -5.51
CA PRO A 305 -2.32 -22.38 -6.96
C PRO A 305 -1.31 -21.33 -7.46
N LYS A 306 -0.90 -20.38 -6.61
CA LYS A 306 0.11 -19.36 -6.91
C LYS A 306 1.55 -19.83 -6.70
N LEU A 307 1.77 -20.96 -6.01
CA LEU A 307 3.13 -21.50 -5.77
C LEU A 307 3.93 -21.60 -7.07
N TYR A 308 5.12 -20.99 -7.07
CA TYR A 308 6.15 -21.16 -8.08
C TYR A 308 7.49 -21.60 -7.50
N TYR A 309 7.68 -21.46 -6.19
CA TYR A 309 8.88 -21.90 -5.50
C TYR A 309 8.51 -22.90 -4.40
N LEU A 310 9.02 -24.13 -4.55
CA LEU A 310 8.82 -25.21 -3.59
C LEU A 310 10.16 -25.87 -3.28
N ARG A 311 10.58 -25.80 -2.02
CA ARG A 311 11.66 -26.63 -1.45
C ARG A 311 11.08 -27.56 -0.39
N ALA A 312 10.99 -28.84 -0.75
CA ALA A 312 10.34 -29.87 0.06
C ALA A 312 11.12 -31.18 -0.04
N PHE A 313 12.30 -31.21 0.59
CA PHE A 313 13.20 -32.36 0.68
C PHE A 313 13.56 -32.66 2.14
N GLY A 314 14.12 -33.84 2.41
CA GLY A 314 14.27 -34.38 3.77
C GLY A 314 12.94 -34.88 4.38
N LEU A 315 11.92 -35.10 3.56
CA LEU A 315 10.57 -35.46 4.01
C LEU A 315 10.39 -36.98 4.01
N THR A 316 11.04 -37.65 4.97
CA THR A 316 11.17 -39.13 4.98
C THR A 316 9.85 -39.91 5.03
N SER A 317 8.75 -39.28 5.46
CA SER A 317 7.42 -39.89 5.53
C SER A 317 6.57 -39.68 4.27
N ILE A 318 7.03 -38.88 3.29
CA ILE A 318 6.29 -38.57 2.06
C ILE A 318 6.91 -39.33 0.87
N GLU A 319 6.06 -39.96 0.07
CA GLU A 319 6.46 -40.66 -1.18
C GLU A 319 5.81 -40.05 -2.43
N HIS A 320 4.76 -39.25 -2.24
CA HIS A 320 3.93 -38.71 -3.31
C HIS A 320 3.56 -37.27 -3.02
N ILE A 321 3.69 -36.41 -4.03
CA ILE A 321 3.24 -35.02 -3.98
C ILE A 321 2.37 -34.74 -5.22
N ASP A 322 1.20 -34.14 -5.03
CA ASP A 322 0.33 -33.73 -6.14
C ASP A 322 0.58 -32.26 -6.48
N LEU A 323 1.21 -32.02 -7.64
CA LEU A 323 1.42 -30.67 -8.17
C LEU A 323 0.31 -30.24 -9.15
N SER A 324 -0.69 -31.10 -9.41
CA SER A 324 -1.62 -30.93 -10.53
C SER A 324 -2.46 -29.65 -10.50
N LYS A 325 -2.48 -28.93 -9.36
CA LYS A 325 -3.15 -27.64 -9.18
C LYS A 325 -2.22 -26.43 -9.25
N ASN A 326 -0.91 -26.64 -9.33
CA ASN A 326 0.13 -25.62 -9.25
C ASN A 326 0.78 -25.46 -10.64
N TYR A 327 0.21 -24.59 -11.48
CA TYR A 327 0.65 -24.46 -12.89
C TYR A 327 2.16 -24.17 -13.03
N ARG A 328 2.67 -23.24 -12.22
CA ARG A 328 4.08 -22.81 -12.24
C ARG A 328 5.02 -23.93 -11.79
N LEU A 329 4.67 -24.67 -10.74
CA LEU A 329 5.44 -25.84 -10.30
C LEU A 329 5.39 -26.98 -11.32
N CYS A 330 4.23 -27.28 -11.92
CA CYS A 330 4.15 -28.24 -13.03
C CYS A 330 5.08 -27.82 -14.17
N LYS A 331 5.10 -26.54 -14.52
CA LYS A 331 5.96 -26.05 -15.60
C LYS A 331 7.43 -26.19 -15.24
N ALA A 332 7.83 -25.73 -14.05
CA ALA A 332 9.20 -25.89 -13.54
C ALA A 332 9.64 -27.36 -13.56
N TYR A 333 8.81 -28.28 -13.05
CA TYR A 333 9.14 -29.70 -13.01
C TYR A 333 9.27 -30.35 -14.41
N ASN A 334 8.46 -29.93 -15.40
CA ASN A 334 8.45 -30.58 -16.71
C ASN A 334 9.44 -29.96 -17.72
N GLU A 335 9.76 -28.67 -17.57
CA GLU A 335 10.52 -27.89 -18.56
C GLU A 335 11.82 -27.30 -17.98
N GLY A 336 12.00 -27.32 -16.67
CA GLY A 336 13.14 -26.71 -15.99
C GLY A 336 14.47 -27.39 -16.26
N ASP A 337 15.54 -26.61 -16.08
CA ASP A 337 16.90 -27.13 -16.05
C ASP A 337 17.07 -28.03 -14.83
N TYR A 338 17.60 -29.23 -15.09
CA TYR A 338 17.78 -30.27 -14.10
C TYR A 338 19.12 -30.09 -13.39
N LEU A 339 19.06 -29.89 -12.08
CA LEU A 339 20.22 -29.82 -11.20
C LEU A 339 20.11 -30.92 -10.14
N HIS A 340 21.07 -31.85 -10.18
CA HIS A 340 21.26 -32.84 -9.14
C HIS A 340 22.24 -32.28 -8.11
N GLU A 341 21.77 -31.99 -6.89
CA GLU A 341 22.56 -31.26 -5.88
C GLU A 341 23.21 -32.20 -4.85
N THR A 342 23.98 -33.18 -5.31
CA THR A 342 24.63 -34.18 -4.42
C THR A 342 25.67 -33.60 -3.48
N GLU A 343 26.36 -32.54 -3.90
CA GLU A 343 27.45 -31.94 -3.13
C GLU A 343 26.96 -31.07 -1.97
N ASN A 344 25.71 -30.59 -2.00
CA ASN A 344 25.17 -29.64 -1.03
C ASN A 344 23.88 -30.11 -0.32
N LEU A 345 23.02 -30.90 -0.98
CA LEU A 345 21.69 -31.27 -0.48
C LEU A 345 21.42 -32.79 -0.47
N GLY A 346 22.36 -33.62 -0.95
CA GLY A 346 22.20 -35.08 -1.04
C GLY A 346 21.43 -35.53 -2.29
N GLU A 347 20.63 -36.60 -2.18
CA GLU A 347 19.82 -37.15 -3.29
C GLU A 347 18.56 -36.30 -3.55
N VAL A 348 18.76 -35.01 -3.82
CA VAL A 348 17.73 -34.01 -4.06
C VAL A 348 17.80 -33.55 -5.52
N TYR A 349 16.63 -33.51 -6.16
CA TYR A 349 16.48 -32.97 -7.51
C TYR A 349 15.83 -31.61 -7.48
N SER A 350 16.52 -30.64 -8.06
CA SER A 350 16.01 -29.29 -8.28
C SER A 350 15.72 -29.10 -9.77
N MET A 351 14.47 -28.78 -10.08
CA MET A 351 14.04 -28.36 -11.41
C MET A 351 13.77 -26.87 -11.40
N THR A 352 14.52 -26.11 -12.20
CA THR A 352 14.51 -24.65 -12.15
C THR A 352 14.19 -24.05 -13.51
N LEU A 353 13.25 -23.09 -13.55
CA LEU A 353 13.01 -22.23 -14.71
C LEU A 353 13.32 -20.78 -14.32
N ASP A 354 14.22 -20.15 -15.06
CA ASP A 354 14.63 -18.76 -14.86
C ASP A 354 13.96 -17.86 -15.92
N TYR A 355 13.09 -16.94 -15.47
CA TYR A 355 12.45 -15.93 -16.31
C TYR A 355 13.07 -14.54 -16.12
N GLY A 356 14.24 -14.45 -15.50
CA GLY A 356 15.01 -13.25 -15.20
C GLY A 356 15.11 -12.92 -13.71
N GLY A 357 15.80 -11.83 -13.38
CA GLY A 357 16.03 -11.40 -11.99
C GLY A 357 17.52 -11.41 -11.61
N SER A 358 17.86 -10.67 -10.55
CA SER A 358 19.15 -10.68 -9.88
C SER A 358 19.41 -12.05 -9.22
N SER A 359 20.65 -12.27 -8.77
CA SER A 359 20.99 -13.46 -7.97
C SER A 359 20.41 -13.42 -6.55
N ASP A 360 19.68 -12.36 -6.20
CA ASP A 360 19.00 -12.20 -4.93
C ASP A 360 17.83 -13.19 -4.83
N PRO A 361 17.70 -13.99 -3.76
CA PRO A 361 16.55 -14.86 -3.54
C PRO A 361 15.19 -14.12 -3.53
N PHE A 362 15.17 -12.80 -3.29
CA PHE A 362 13.98 -11.94 -3.38
C PHE A 362 13.66 -11.42 -4.80
N ASP A 363 14.50 -11.72 -5.80
CA ASP A 363 14.22 -11.45 -7.22
C ASP A 363 13.56 -12.69 -7.85
N GLU A 364 12.32 -12.90 -7.42
CA GLU A 364 11.51 -14.12 -7.46
C GLU A 364 10.98 -14.53 -8.84
N LEU A 365 11.81 -14.43 -9.88
CA LEU A 365 11.42 -14.82 -11.23
C LEU A 365 12.04 -16.16 -11.64
N ARG A 366 12.48 -16.91 -10.62
CA ARG A 366 12.89 -18.30 -10.68
C ARG A 366 11.79 -19.21 -10.13
N HIS A 367 11.22 -20.04 -10.99
CA HIS A 367 10.31 -21.09 -10.56
C HIS A 367 11.13 -22.35 -10.22
N CYS A 368 10.88 -22.95 -9.07
CA CYS A 368 11.70 -24.04 -8.54
C CYS A 368 10.81 -25.12 -7.93
N VAL A 369 11.15 -26.38 -8.22
CA VAL A 369 10.67 -27.56 -7.50
C VAL A 369 11.90 -28.36 -7.07
N ALA A 370 12.18 -28.37 -5.77
CA ALA A 370 13.23 -29.20 -5.18
C ALA A 370 12.62 -30.26 -4.25
N LEU A 371 12.84 -31.53 -4.58
CA LEU A 371 12.27 -32.70 -3.90
C LEU A 371 13.33 -33.80 -3.71
N ASP A 372 13.15 -34.65 -2.71
CA ASP A 372 13.92 -35.91 -2.60
C ASP A 372 13.68 -36.83 -3.81
N ASP A 373 14.69 -37.59 -4.27
CA ASP A 373 14.58 -38.56 -5.38
C ASP A 373 13.36 -39.50 -5.27
N ARG A 374 13.18 -40.00 -4.06
CA ARG A 374 12.14 -40.97 -3.72
C ARG A 374 10.72 -40.41 -3.91
N ILE A 375 10.55 -39.10 -3.88
CA ILE A 375 9.23 -38.47 -4.02
C ILE A 375 8.82 -38.51 -5.49
N LYS A 376 7.64 -39.08 -5.76
CA LYS A 376 7.04 -39.15 -7.10
C LYS A 376 5.99 -38.05 -7.27
N PRO A 377 6.30 -36.93 -7.94
CA PRO A 377 5.34 -35.87 -8.14
C PRO A 377 4.35 -36.17 -9.29
N ASN A 378 3.09 -35.81 -9.10
CA ASN A 378 2.12 -35.72 -10.19
C ASN A 378 2.16 -34.31 -10.81
N ALA A 379 3.02 -34.11 -11.81
CA ALA A 379 3.21 -32.82 -12.48
C ALA A 379 2.33 -32.61 -13.73
N LYS A 380 1.25 -33.38 -13.88
CA LYS A 380 0.28 -33.16 -14.95
C LYS A 380 -0.76 -32.13 -14.52
N PHE A 381 -0.60 -30.90 -15.01
CA PHE A 381 -1.52 -29.81 -14.69
C PHE A 381 -2.97 -30.13 -15.13
N ASN A 382 -3.91 -30.04 -14.17
CA ASN A 382 -5.36 -30.19 -14.39
C ASN A 382 -6.17 -29.19 -13.52
N GLY A 383 -5.48 -28.17 -12.99
CA GLY A 383 -6.05 -27.10 -12.17
C GLY A 383 -6.58 -25.93 -12.98
N LYS A 384 -6.79 -24.81 -12.31
CA LYS A 384 -7.08 -23.53 -12.95
C LYS A 384 -5.79 -22.73 -13.04
N ASN A 385 -5.50 -22.18 -14.22
CA ASN A 385 -4.37 -21.26 -14.33
C ASN A 385 -4.78 -19.95 -13.64
N VAL A 386 -4.09 -19.59 -12.57
CA VAL A 386 -4.34 -18.35 -11.81
C VAL A 386 -3.35 -17.31 -12.33
N PRO A 387 -3.80 -16.19 -12.92
CA PRO A 387 -2.93 -15.10 -13.34
C PRO A 387 -1.95 -14.68 -12.25
N ASP A 388 -0.72 -14.37 -12.64
CA ASP A 388 0.21 -13.62 -11.79
C ASP A 388 -0.32 -12.21 -11.63
N CYS A 389 -0.40 -11.46 -12.72
CA CYS A 389 -0.96 -10.12 -12.72
C CYS A 389 -2.39 -10.08 -13.27
N LYS A 390 -3.20 -9.17 -12.72
CA LYS A 390 -4.48 -8.78 -13.32
C LYS A 390 -4.49 -7.29 -13.51
N LEU A 391 -4.78 -6.83 -14.72
CA LEU A 391 -5.03 -5.42 -14.95
C LEU A 391 -6.31 -5.00 -14.20
N ASP A 392 -6.19 -4.06 -13.27
CA ASP A 392 -7.34 -3.40 -12.65
C ASP A 392 -7.61 -2.06 -13.33
N LYS A 393 -8.82 -1.89 -13.84
CA LYS A 393 -9.29 -0.63 -14.46
C LYS A 393 -9.99 0.28 -13.46
N ASN A 394 -10.02 -0.08 -12.18
CA ASN A 394 -10.50 0.77 -11.09
C ASN A 394 -9.33 1.59 -10.49
N ASP A 395 -8.47 2.11 -11.37
CA ASP A 395 -7.22 2.81 -11.06
C ASP A 395 -7.38 4.34 -11.03
N GLY A 396 -8.62 4.84 -11.03
CA GLY A 396 -8.91 6.28 -11.08
C GLY A 396 -8.71 6.93 -12.45
N LEU A 397 -8.21 6.20 -13.46
CA LEU A 397 -7.89 6.74 -14.79
C LEU A 397 -9.08 6.63 -15.76
N SER A 398 -9.25 7.63 -16.63
CA SER A 398 -10.29 7.62 -17.66
C SER A 398 -9.97 6.62 -18.76
N ASP A 399 -10.96 5.85 -19.23
CA ASP A 399 -10.83 4.99 -20.44
C ASP A 399 -10.46 5.78 -21.71
N LYS A 400 -10.51 7.12 -21.67
CA LYS A 400 -10.11 8.01 -22.77
C LYS A 400 -8.64 8.42 -22.73
N GLU A 401 -7.93 8.13 -21.63
CA GLU A 401 -6.49 8.35 -21.56
C GLU A 401 -5.77 7.46 -22.56
N ASN A 402 -4.58 7.89 -22.98
CA ASN A 402 -3.70 7.04 -23.78
C ASN A 402 -2.91 6.15 -22.82
N PHE A 403 -3.17 4.85 -22.88
CA PHE A 403 -2.45 3.84 -22.10
C PHE A 403 -1.38 3.16 -22.95
N ILE A 404 -0.45 2.49 -22.28
CA ILE A 404 0.66 1.78 -22.91
C ILE A 404 0.36 0.28 -23.00
N THR A 405 0.55 -0.30 -24.18
CA THR A 405 0.54 -1.76 -24.36
C THR A 405 1.91 -2.37 -24.07
N ARG A 406 1.93 -3.68 -23.77
CA ARG A 406 3.17 -4.47 -23.60
C ARG A 406 4.11 -4.31 -24.79
N GLY A 407 3.56 -4.36 -26.01
CA GLY A 407 4.29 -4.17 -27.25
C GLY A 407 4.89 -2.77 -27.43
N GLN A 408 4.15 -1.72 -27.03
CA GLN A 408 4.67 -0.35 -27.04
C GLN A 408 5.78 -0.17 -26.02
N ALA A 409 5.60 -0.67 -24.79
CA ALA A 409 6.57 -0.56 -23.72
C ALA A 409 7.92 -1.19 -24.10
N ILE A 410 7.92 -2.44 -24.57
CA ILE A 410 9.17 -3.12 -24.94
C ILE A 410 9.84 -2.48 -26.17
N GLN A 411 9.04 -2.01 -27.14
CA GLN A 411 9.56 -1.29 -28.29
C GLN A 411 10.27 0.00 -27.86
N THR A 412 9.71 0.75 -26.92
CA THR A 412 10.34 1.98 -26.41
C THR A 412 11.67 1.68 -25.71
N LEU A 413 11.72 0.68 -24.82
CA LEU A 413 12.97 0.29 -24.15
C LEU A 413 14.04 -0.17 -25.15
N TYR A 414 13.65 -0.93 -26.17
CA TYR A 414 14.55 -1.37 -27.24
C TYR A 414 15.17 -0.20 -28.02
N GLU A 415 14.38 0.86 -28.26
CA GLU A 415 14.87 2.07 -28.91
C GLU A 415 15.82 2.88 -28.02
N LEU A 416 15.51 2.98 -26.72
CA LEU A 416 16.39 3.63 -25.73
C LEU A 416 17.74 2.91 -25.61
N ALA A 417 17.75 1.58 -25.72
CA ALA A 417 18.98 0.78 -25.78
C ALA A 417 19.77 0.92 -27.09
N GLY A 418 19.29 1.71 -28.07
CA GLY A 418 19.97 1.90 -29.36
C GLY A 418 19.71 0.79 -30.38
N LYS A 419 18.59 0.06 -30.26
CA LYS A 419 18.19 -1.04 -31.16
C LYS A 419 19.25 -2.14 -31.30
N PRO A 420 19.69 -2.76 -30.19
CA PRO A 420 20.71 -3.81 -30.20
C PRO A 420 20.30 -5.04 -31.04
N ALA A 421 21.27 -5.90 -31.34
CA ALA A 421 21.02 -7.15 -32.05
C ALA A 421 20.11 -8.08 -31.23
N ALA A 422 19.24 -8.83 -31.92
CA ALA A 422 18.30 -9.75 -31.31
C ALA A 422 18.48 -11.18 -31.89
N PRO A 423 18.12 -12.24 -31.13
CA PRO A 423 18.12 -13.62 -31.64
C PRO A 423 17.26 -13.83 -32.89
N ALA A 424 17.32 -15.03 -33.46
CA ALA A 424 16.56 -15.37 -34.66
C ALA A 424 15.03 -15.47 -34.41
N LYS A 425 14.62 -16.04 -33.27
CA LYS A 425 13.22 -16.30 -32.90
C LYS A 425 12.98 -16.02 -31.42
N THR A 426 11.71 -15.81 -31.06
CA THR A 426 11.21 -15.69 -29.68
C THR A 426 10.52 -16.98 -29.24
N ARG A 427 10.50 -17.28 -27.94
CA ARG A 427 9.67 -18.37 -27.36
C ARG A 427 8.18 -18.05 -27.38
N PHE A 428 7.80 -16.78 -27.48
CA PHE A 428 6.41 -16.35 -27.42
C PHE A 428 5.68 -16.76 -28.70
N THR A 429 4.66 -17.60 -28.53
CA THR A 429 3.96 -18.27 -29.63
C THR A 429 2.91 -17.39 -30.33
N ASP A 430 2.53 -16.29 -29.67
CA ASP A 430 1.48 -15.36 -30.07
C ASP A 430 2.02 -14.08 -30.72
N VAL A 431 3.34 -13.97 -30.93
CA VAL A 431 4.01 -12.78 -31.48
C VAL A 431 4.33 -13.00 -32.98
N PRO A 432 3.57 -12.38 -33.91
CA PRO A 432 3.79 -12.56 -35.34
C PRO A 432 5.15 -12.03 -35.79
N SER A 433 5.80 -12.70 -36.74
CA SER A 433 7.12 -12.28 -37.26
C SER A 433 7.12 -10.93 -37.97
N ASP A 434 5.95 -10.44 -38.38
CA ASP A 434 5.72 -9.14 -39.01
C ASP A 434 5.24 -8.07 -38.02
N ALA A 435 5.13 -8.39 -36.73
CA ALA A 435 4.84 -7.43 -35.67
C ALA A 435 5.95 -6.37 -35.59
N SER A 436 5.59 -5.08 -35.46
CA SER A 436 6.60 -4.02 -35.41
C SER A 436 7.49 -4.11 -34.15
N TYR A 437 6.98 -4.69 -33.06
CA TYR A 437 7.77 -4.99 -31.85
C TYR A 437 8.49 -6.34 -31.89
N TYR A 438 8.46 -7.11 -32.99
CA TYR A 438 9.01 -8.48 -33.03
C TYR A 438 10.50 -8.54 -32.62
N ASN A 439 11.32 -7.62 -33.13
CA ASN A 439 12.73 -7.55 -32.75
C ASN A 439 12.93 -7.10 -31.30
N ALA A 440 12.11 -6.16 -30.81
CA ALA A 440 12.14 -5.70 -29.44
C ALA A 440 11.77 -6.83 -28.46
N VAL A 441 10.77 -7.66 -28.78
CA VAL A 441 10.41 -8.84 -27.97
C VAL A 441 11.54 -9.86 -27.94
N LYS A 442 12.16 -10.19 -29.08
CA LYS A 442 13.30 -11.11 -29.11
C LYS A 442 14.49 -10.61 -28.29
N TRP A 443 14.82 -9.33 -28.39
CA TRP A 443 15.88 -8.72 -27.59
C TRP A 443 15.51 -8.69 -26.11
N GLY A 444 14.29 -8.25 -25.79
CA GLY A 444 13.78 -8.18 -24.43
C GLY A 444 13.78 -9.54 -23.75
N GLU A 445 13.40 -10.59 -24.46
CA GLU A 445 13.40 -11.97 -23.95
C GLU A 445 14.82 -12.43 -23.64
N ALA A 446 15.74 -12.23 -24.59
CA ALA A 446 17.14 -12.62 -24.44
C ALA A 446 17.85 -11.91 -23.27
N ASN A 447 17.38 -10.72 -22.92
CA ASN A 447 17.92 -9.91 -21.83
C ASN A 447 17.00 -9.86 -20.61
N LYS A 448 16.04 -10.79 -20.52
CA LYS A 448 15.15 -10.93 -19.35
C LYS A 448 14.30 -9.69 -19.06
N ILE A 449 14.08 -8.78 -20.00
CA ILE A 449 13.26 -7.56 -19.83
C ILE A 449 11.77 -7.85 -20.03
N CYS A 450 11.41 -8.75 -20.96
CA CYS A 450 10.01 -9.15 -21.17
C CYS A 450 9.72 -10.55 -20.62
N PHE A 451 8.45 -10.78 -20.28
CA PHE A 451 7.96 -11.97 -19.58
C PHE A 451 6.57 -12.38 -20.11
N GLY A 452 6.08 -13.56 -19.72
CA GLY A 452 4.77 -14.06 -20.15
C GLY A 452 3.59 -13.29 -19.53
N TYR A 453 2.40 -13.40 -20.13
CA TYR A 453 1.17 -12.81 -19.62
C TYR A 453 -0.03 -13.73 -19.87
N PRO A 454 -0.99 -13.85 -18.91
CA PRO A 454 -1.04 -13.17 -17.61
C PRO A 454 -0.27 -13.91 -16.50
N VAL A 455 0.39 -15.02 -16.85
CA VAL A 455 1.33 -15.73 -15.96
C VAL A 455 2.74 -15.54 -16.53
N LEU A 456 3.69 -15.19 -15.68
CA LEU A 456 5.07 -14.88 -16.02
C LEU A 456 5.75 -15.98 -16.82
N CYS A 457 5.48 -17.23 -16.45
CA CYS A 457 6.03 -18.39 -17.13
C CYS A 457 5.29 -18.76 -18.42
N ASP A 458 4.20 -18.10 -18.81
CA ASP A 458 3.48 -18.44 -20.04
C ASP A 458 4.33 -18.23 -21.30
N ASN A 459 4.00 -18.98 -22.36
CA ASN A 459 4.61 -18.84 -23.69
C ASN A 459 3.82 -17.87 -24.58
N GLU A 460 3.05 -16.97 -23.97
CA GLU A 460 2.33 -15.89 -24.63
C GLU A 460 2.82 -14.54 -24.08
N PHE A 461 3.08 -13.58 -24.97
CA PHE A 461 3.51 -12.22 -24.62
C PHE A 461 2.33 -11.27 -24.49
N ASN A 462 1.27 -11.46 -25.29
CA ASN A 462 0.09 -10.61 -25.38
C ASN A 462 0.41 -9.13 -25.66
N GLY A 463 1.10 -8.85 -26.77
CA GLY A 463 1.64 -7.52 -27.06
C GLY A 463 0.64 -6.35 -27.16
N GLU A 464 -0.65 -6.63 -27.38
CA GLU A 464 -1.73 -5.63 -27.40
C GLU A 464 -2.35 -5.38 -26.01
N GLU A 465 -2.04 -6.21 -25.02
CA GLU A 465 -2.54 -6.02 -23.66
C GLU A 465 -1.91 -4.79 -23.03
N LEU A 466 -2.68 -4.07 -22.21
CA LEU A 466 -2.16 -2.93 -21.46
C LEU A 466 -1.22 -3.42 -20.37
N ILE A 467 -0.13 -2.70 -20.14
CA ILE A 467 0.68 -2.92 -18.94
C ILE A 467 0.03 -2.22 -17.74
N ASN A 468 0.11 -2.87 -16.58
CA ASN A 468 -0.11 -2.19 -15.31
C ASN A 468 1.19 -1.56 -14.78
N ARG A 469 1.09 -0.80 -13.70
CA ARG A 469 2.22 -0.13 -13.05
C ARG A 469 3.29 -1.12 -12.58
N GLN A 470 2.92 -2.28 -12.05
CA GLN A 470 3.90 -3.28 -11.61
C GLN A 470 4.63 -3.97 -12.77
N ASP A 471 3.95 -4.20 -13.90
CA ASP A 471 4.58 -4.69 -15.12
C ASP A 471 5.63 -3.67 -15.60
N PHE A 472 5.30 -2.38 -15.57
CA PHE A 472 6.26 -1.33 -15.90
C PHE A 472 7.46 -1.32 -14.96
N ALA A 473 7.22 -1.35 -13.63
CA ALA A 473 8.27 -1.37 -12.63
C ALA A 473 9.24 -2.55 -12.85
N LEU A 474 8.70 -3.75 -13.11
CA LEU A 474 9.51 -4.92 -13.40
C LEU A 474 10.34 -4.76 -14.69
N MET A 475 9.71 -4.29 -15.78
CA MET A 475 10.41 -4.04 -17.05
C MET A 475 11.51 -2.98 -16.90
N ALA A 476 11.24 -1.90 -16.15
CA ALA A 476 12.17 -0.80 -15.94
C ALA A 476 13.34 -1.21 -15.05
N HIS A 477 13.11 -1.98 -13.98
CA HIS A 477 14.17 -2.50 -13.12
C HIS A 477 15.12 -3.42 -13.90
N ARG A 478 14.58 -4.34 -14.72
CA ARG A 478 15.38 -5.22 -15.59
C ARG A 478 16.15 -4.45 -16.66
N PHE A 479 15.55 -3.38 -17.19
CA PHE A 479 16.24 -2.47 -18.10
C PHE A 479 17.39 -1.72 -17.40
N ALA A 480 17.18 -1.27 -16.16
CA ALA A 480 18.23 -0.64 -15.35
C ALA A 480 19.43 -1.58 -15.17
N VAL A 481 19.19 -2.86 -14.84
CA VAL A 481 20.25 -3.89 -14.77
C VAL A 481 20.99 -4.00 -16.10
N TYR A 482 20.27 -4.07 -17.23
CA TYR A 482 20.88 -4.19 -18.57
C TYR A 482 21.77 -2.98 -18.92
N MET A 483 21.36 -1.78 -18.49
CA MET A 483 22.07 -0.54 -18.75
C MET A 483 23.16 -0.23 -17.70
N ASP A 484 23.34 -1.09 -16.69
CA ASP A 484 24.22 -0.88 -15.53
C ASP A 484 23.85 0.38 -14.70
N PHE A 485 22.56 0.71 -14.64
CA PHE A 485 22.03 1.74 -13.74
C PHE A 485 21.92 1.20 -12.31
N GLY A 486 21.85 2.08 -11.33
CA GLY A 486 21.73 1.67 -9.93
C GLY A 486 20.37 1.04 -9.58
N THR A 487 20.41 -0.15 -9.00
CA THR A 487 19.24 -0.99 -8.66
C THR A 487 18.99 -1.17 -7.17
N ALA A 488 19.76 -0.50 -6.31
CA ALA A 488 19.57 -0.57 -4.86
C ALA A 488 18.19 0.00 -4.48
N PHE A 489 17.47 -0.70 -3.61
CA PHE A 489 16.21 -0.26 -3.02
C PHE A 489 16.15 -0.62 -1.54
N ASP A 490 15.21 0.00 -0.86
CA ASP A 490 15.03 -0.08 0.59
C ASP A 490 13.71 -0.78 0.90
N TYR A 491 13.72 -1.65 1.91
CA TYR A 491 12.59 -2.49 2.26
C TYR A 491 11.51 -1.66 2.96
N GLY A 492 10.24 -1.84 2.58
CA GLY A 492 9.10 -1.31 3.33
C GLY A 492 8.45 -0.01 2.82
N ARG A 493 9.00 0.69 1.82
CA ARG A 493 8.37 1.92 1.27
C ARG A 493 7.00 1.66 0.63
N SER A 494 6.83 0.49 0.05
CA SER A 494 5.54 0.09 -0.52
C SER A 494 4.49 -0.16 0.57
N ASP A 495 4.90 -0.52 1.79
CA ASP A 495 3.98 -0.91 2.87
C ASP A 495 3.17 0.25 3.48
N TRP A 496 3.57 1.49 3.22
CA TRP A 496 2.81 2.71 3.56
C TRP A 496 1.52 2.85 2.75
N PHE A 497 1.45 2.23 1.58
CA PHE A 497 0.27 2.27 0.74
C PHE A 497 -0.77 1.26 1.21
N LYS A 498 -2.03 1.70 1.24
CA LYS A 498 -3.17 0.91 1.72
C LYS A 498 -3.48 -0.31 0.85
N ASP A 499 -3.04 -0.27 -0.41
CA ASP A 499 -3.13 -1.35 -1.40
C ASP A 499 -1.80 -2.09 -1.60
N SER A 500 -0.85 -1.97 -0.67
CA SER A 500 0.40 -2.74 -0.68
C SER A 500 0.17 -4.25 -0.82
N LEU A 501 -0.90 -4.78 -0.21
CA LEU A 501 -1.30 -6.19 -0.28
C LEU A 501 -1.87 -6.62 -1.64
N ASP A 502 -2.19 -5.68 -2.53
CA ASP A 502 -2.63 -6.00 -3.89
C ASP A 502 -1.45 -6.27 -4.83
N MET A 503 -0.23 -5.93 -4.42
CA MET A 503 0.98 -6.17 -5.20
C MET A 503 1.32 -7.66 -5.25
N ASP A 504 1.64 -8.15 -6.44
CA ASP A 504 2.09 -9.54 -6.56
C ASP A 504 3.50 -9.71 -6.01
N PHE A 505 3.76 -10.85 -5.39
CA PHE A 505 5.01 -11.15 -4.67
C PHE A 505 6.25 -10.84 -5.52
N TYR A 506 6.30 -11.38 -6.75
CA TYR A 506 7.38 -11.16 -7.72
C TYR A 506 7.64 -9.69 -8.09
N ALA A 507 6.65 -8.81 -7.89
CA ALA A 507 6.74 -7.40 -8.24
C ALA A 507 7.12 -6.54 -7.04
N TRP A 508 7.11 -7.07 -5.82
CA TRP A 508 7.31 -6.29 -4.60
C TRP A 508 8.64 -5.53 -4.60
N GLY A 509 9.76 -6.20 -4.88
CA GLY A 509 11.08 -5.57 -4.96
C GLY A 509 11.18 -4.51 -6.08
N PRO A 510 10.94 -4.87 -7.35
CA PRO A 510 10.99 -3.93 -8.48
C PRO A 510 10.04 -2.73 -8.33
N PHE A 511 8.86 -2.92 -7.75
CA PHE A 511 7.91 -1.84 -7.54
C PHE A 511 8.33 -0.92 -6.39
N THR A 512 8.86 -1.49 -5.30
CA THR A 512 9.43 -0.72 -4.18
C THR A 512 10.62 0.12 -4.67
N TRP A 513 11.50 -0.46 -5.50
CA TRP A 513 12.55 0.27 -6.22
C TRP A 513 11.97 1.38 -7.10
N ALA A 514 10.92 1.08 -7.88
CA ALA A 514 10.36 2.06 -8.81
C ALA A 514 9.71 3.25 -8.09
N LEU A 515 9.05 3.03 -6.96
CA LEU A 515 8.52 4.08 -6.08
C LEU A 515 9.66 4.92 -5.49
N GLN A 516 10.71 4.26 -4.99
CA GLN A 516 11.87 4.93 -4.41
C GLN A 516 12.49 5.93 -5.38
N TRP A 517 12.65 5.52 -6.63
CA TRP A 517 13.33 6.30 -7.66
C TRP A 517 12.39 7.08 -8.57
N LYS A 518 11.09 7.18 -8.24
CA LYS A 518 10.06 7.85 -9.05
C LYS A 518 9.91 7.32 -10.48
N VAL A 519 10.41 6.11 -10.75
CA VAL A 519 10.14 5.41 -12.01
C VAL A 519 8.64 5.12 -12.10
N VAL A 520 8.01 4.76 -10.97
CA VAL A 520 6.56 4.83 -10.78
C VAL A 520 6.28 5.93 -9.77
N HIS A 521 5.28 6.78 -10.03
CA HIS A 521 4.90 7.86 -9.12
C HIS A 521 3.43 7.82 -8.74
N ASN A 522 3.14 8.29 -7.53
CA ASN A 522 1.82 8.58 -7.00
C ASN A 522 1.63 10.10 -6.90
N GLU A 523 0.38 10.56 -6.91
CA GLU A 523 0.08 11.97 -6.64
C GLU A 523 0.36 12.29 -5.17
N ASP A 524 0.82 13.51 -4.90
CA ASP A 524 1.10 13.99 -3.54
C ASP A 524 -0.13 13.80 -2.64
N GLY A 525 0.04 13.04 -1.55
CA GLY A 525 -1.03 12.75 -0.58
C GLY A 525 -1.94 11.58 -0.96
N ASP A 526 -1.69 10.86 -2.06
CA ASP A 526 -2.35 9.59 -2.30
C ASP A 526 -1.85 8.53 -1.31
N THR A 527 -2.79 7.75 -0.78
CA THR A 527 -2.52 6.64 0.15
C THR A 527 -2.54 5.28 -0.56
N HIS A 528 -2.63 5.26 -1.89
CA HIS A 528 -2.57 4.06 -2.73
C HIS A 528 -1.50 4.19 -3.82
N CYS A 529 -0.93 3.07 -4.26
CA CYS A 529 0.09 3.03 -5.32
C CYS A 529 -0.37 2.33 -6.62
N TYR A 530 -1.54 1.69 -6.59
CA TYR A 530 -2.23 1.02 -7.70
C TYR A 530 -1.34 0.06 -8.49
N PRO A 531 -0.71 -0.97 -7.87
CA PRO A 531 0.24 -1.85 -8.55
C PRO A 531 -0.38 -2.51 -9.81
N HIS A 532 -1.68 -2.84 -9.75
CA HIS A 532 -2.45 -3.42 -10.86
C HIS A 532 -3.11 -2.40 -11.80
N GLY A 533 -3.02 -1.11 -11.51
CA GLY A 533 -3.62 -0.04 -12.30
C GLY A 533 -2.94 0.16 -13.64
N ARG A 534 -3.68 0.65 -14.65
CA ARG A 534 -3.11 0.98 -15.97
C ARG A 534 -2.11 2.12 -15.83
N ILE A 535 -1.12 2.14 -16.72
CA ILE A 535 -0.18 3.25 -16.84
C ILE A 535 -0.53 4.15 -18.02
N THR A 536 -0.62 5.45 -17.77
CA THR A 536 -0.81 6.43 -18.84
C THR A 536 0.49 6.65 -19.62
N TYR A 537 0.37 7.19 -20.82
CA TYR A 537 1.52 7.61 -21.63
C TYR A 537 2.43 8.60 -20.89
N ASP A 538 1.83 9.59 -20.24
CA ASP A 538 2.59 10.65 -19.56
C ASP A 538 3.32 10.10 -18.34
N GLU A 539 2.67 9.19 -17.59
CA GLU A 539 3.30 8.49 -16.48
C GLU A 539 4.47 7.62 -16.94
N PHE A 540 4.27 6.79 -17.96
CA PHE A 540 5.32 5.94 -18.52
C PHE A 540 6.50 6.79 -19.04
N LYS A 541 6.23 7.90 -19.73
CA LYS A 541 7.28 8.81 -20.21
C LYS A 541 8.07 9.44 -19.06
N GLY A 542 7.38 9.96 -18.04
CA GLY A 542 8.03 10.55 -16.87
C GLY A 542 8.89 9.53 -16.11
N GLY A 543 8.38 8.31 -15.96
CA GLY A 543 9.12 7.20 -15.35
C GLY A 543 10.40 6.85 -16.11
N LEU A 544 10.36 6.84 -17.45
CA LEU A 544 11.55 6.64 -18.29
C LEU A 544 12.55 7.80 -18.20
N GLU A 545 12.10 9.05 -18.05
CA GLU A 545 12.99 10.19 -17.83
C GLU A 545 13.74 10.06 -16.50
N HIS A 546 13.07 9.63 -15.42
CA HIS A 546 13.70 9.32 -14.14
C HIS A 546 14.68 8.13 -14.24
N LEU A 547 14.27 7.06 -14.91
CA LEU A 547 15.08 5.86 -15.14
C LEU A 547 16.43 6.17 -15.79
N MET A 548 16.45 7.05 -16.78
CA MET A 548 17.63 7.37 -17.57
C MET A 548 18.62 8.33 -16.89
N ASP A 549 18.31 8.78 -15.67
CA ASP A 549 19.13 9.74 -14.92
C ASP A 549 19.51 9.23 -13.51
N LEU A 550 19.32 7.93 -13.27
CA LEU A 550 19.55 7.26 -11.98
C LEU A 550 21.00 7.38 -11.47
N ASP A 551 21.98 7.59 -12.34
CA ASP A 551 23.41 7.43 -12.01
C ASP A 551 23.97 8.45 -10.99
N SER A 552 23.28 9.57 -10.74
CA SER A 552 23.69 10.53 -9.70
C SER A 552 23.24 10.13 -8.28
N GLY A 553 21.96 9.80 -8.10
CA GLY A 553 21.38 9.41 -6.80
C GLY A 553 21.59 7.94 -6.42
N ALA A 554 21.53 7.02 -7.39
CA ALA A 554 21.68 5.59 -7.15
C ALA A 554 23.14 5.20 -6.89
N SER A 555 24.11 5.96 -7.44
CA SER A 555 25.53 5.80 -7.07
C SER A 555 25.81 6.23 -5.64
N TYR A 556 25.08 7.22 -5.09
CA TYR A 556 25.17 7.61 -3.67
C TYR A 556 24.57 6.55 -2.76
N ALA A 557 23.36 6.05 -3.04
CA ALA A 557 22.75 4.93 -2.30
C ALA A 557 23.63 3.66 -2.33
N LYS A 558 24.28 3.36 -3.46
CA LYS A 558 25.25 2.26 -3.63
C LYS A 558 26.56 2.47 -2.85
N ARG A 559 26.93 3.73 -2.54
CA ARG A 559 28.09 4.07 -1.67
C ARG A 559 27.76 4.03 -0.18
N VAL A 560 26.54 4.38 0.22
CA VAL A 560 26.16 4.50 1.64
C VAL A 560 25.42 3.27 2.19
N GLY A 561 25.04 2.30 1.36
CA GLY A 561 24.47 1.03 1.81
C GLY A 561 22.96 1.06 2.09
N GLY A 562 22.24 2.06 1.56
CA GLY A 562 20.78 2.13 1.56
C GLY A 562 20.12 2.24 2.93
N ASN A 563 19.78 3.46 3.34
CA ASN A 563 18.52 3.78 4.03
C ASN A 563 18.29 5.30 4.01
N PHE A 564 17.07 5.75 3.68
CA PHE A 564 16.61 7.14 3.88
C PHE A 564 15.12 7.09 4.17
N GLY A 565 14.79 7.18 5.47
CA GLY A 565 13.45 7.06 6.02
C GLY A 565 12.52 8.22 5.66
N ALA A 566 11.22 7.97 5.78
CA ALA A 566 10.19 9.00 5.84
C ALA A 566 9.72 9.20 7.28
N GLU A 567 9.44 10.48 7.56
CA GLU A 567 8.78 11.09 8.71
C GLU A 567 9.59 11.33 10.00
N GLY A 568 9.87 12.61 10.24
CA GLY A 568 10.55 13.16 11.42
C GLY A 568 10.55 14.69 11.49
N ASP A 569 10.59 15.42 10.36
CA ASP A 569 10.89 16.86 10.36
C ASP A 569 9.70 17.77 10.76
N PRO A 570 9.80 18.55 11.86
CA PRO A 570 8.80 19.53 12.27
C PRO A 570 8.76 20.80 11.38
N ASP A 571 9.63 20.95 10.39
CA ASP A 571 9.61 22.03 9.38
C ASP A 571 9.05 21.62 8.00
N ALA A 572 8.35 20.50 7.90
CA ALA A 572 7.78 20.01 6.65
C ALA A 572 6.81 21.02 5.97
N THR A 573 7.30 21.76 4.96
CA THR A 573 6.43 22.45 4.01
C THR A 573 6.02 21.49 2.89
N GLU A 574 4.83 20.88 3.02
CA GLU A 574 3.92 20.26 2.02
C GLU A 574 4.45 19.58 0.71
N LYS A 575 5.74 19.35 0.48
CA LYS A 575 6.25 18.89 -0.84
C LYS A 575 7.46 17.94 -0.85
N GLN A 576 7.80 17.26 0.24
CA GLN A 576 8.94 16.32 0.23
C GLN A 576 8.58 14.97 0.84
N GLY A 577 7.87 14.17 0.05
CA GLY A 577 7.65 12.74 0.25
C GLY A 577 8.34 11.91 -0.84
N THR A 578 9.51 12.33 -1.30
CA THR A 578 10.18 11.66 -2.43
C THR A 578 11.70 11.72 -2.32
N GLY A 579 12.40 10.62 -2.63
CA GLY A 579 13.85 10.48 -2.48
C GLY A 579 14.73 11.55 -3.15
N TYR A 580 16.02 11.51 -2.81
CA TYR A 580 17.14 12.35 -3.33
C TYR A 580 16.78 13.81 -3.64
N ASN A 581 17.11 14.72 -2.70
CA ASN A 581 16.83 16.15 -2.77
C ASN A 581 17.99 16.97 -3.37
N GLY A 582 18.65 16.46 -4.42
CA GLY A 582 19.34 17.36 -5.32
C GLY A 582 18.28 18.17 -6.08
N ASP A 583 18.48 19.47 -6.31
CA ASP A 583 17.67 20.30 -7.20
C ASP A 583 17.65 19.67 -8.61
N TYR A 584 16.77 18.70 -8.79
CA TYR A 584 16.82 17.75 -9.89
C TYR A 584 15.86 18.20 -10.99
N LYS A 585 16.44 18.63 -12.10
CA LYS A 585 15.73 18.86 -13.36
C LYS A 585 16.08 17.71 -14.31
N PRO A 586 15.19 16.73 -14.51
CA PRO A 586 15.46 15.65 -15.46
C PRO A 586 15.83 16.25 -16.81
N LYS A 587 16.91 15.75 -17.42
CA LYS A 587 17.20 16.10 -18.82
C LYS A 587 16.07 15.53 -19.66
N ALA A 588 15.32 16.40 -20.34
CA ALA A 588 14.25 15.98 -21.23
C ALA A 588 14.83 15.05 -22.32
N ILE A 589 14.42 13.79 -22.30
CA ILE A 589 14.76 12.83 -23.35
C ILE A 589 13.65 12.88 -24.38
N ASN A 590 14.01 12.94 -25.66
CA ASN A 590 13.06 12.85 -26.76
C ASN A 590 12.57 11.40 -26.90
N ILE A 591 11.63 11.00 -26.04
CA ILE A 591 10.98 9.69 -26.11
C ILE A 591 9.78 9.80 -27.05
N VAL A 592 9.88 9.18 -28.23
CA VAL A 592 8.76 9.03 -29.17
C VAL A 592 8.12 7.68 -28.90
N ILE A 593 7.03 7.66 -28.12
CA ILE A 593 6.23 6.46 -27.94
C ILE A 593 5.21 6.41 -29.10
N PRO A 594 5.12 5.31 -29.86
CA PRO A 594 4.18 5.21 -30.98
C PRO A 594 2.73 5.37 -30.50
N LYS A 595 2.01 6.41 -30.97
CA LYS A 595 0.59 6.65 -30.61
C LYS A 595 -0.39 5.58 -31.12
N THR A 596 0.02 4.80 -32.11
CA THR A 596 -0.78 3.72 -32.71
C THR A 596 0.15 2.58 -33.11
N TYR A 597 -0.30 1.35 -32.88
CA TYR A 597 0.43 0.15 -33.28
C TYR A 597 0.20 -0.16 -34.78
N PRO A 598 1.22 -0.13 -35.64
CA PRO A 598 1.07 -0.52 -37.04
C PRO A 598 1.21 -2.05 -37.15
N GLY A 599 0.09 -2.78 -37.04
CA GLY A 599 0.14 -4.25 -37.12
C GLY A 599 -1.18 -4.97 -37.36
N THR A 600 -2.33 -4.42 -36.94
CA THR A 600 -3.61 -5.03 -37.30
C THR A 600 -4.03 -4.56 -38.69
N LYS A 601 -3.67 -5.31 -39.73
CA LYS A 601 -4.45 -5.25 -40.98
C LYS A 601 -5.90 -5.56 -40.62
N GLU A 602 -6.76 -4.54 -40.71
CA GLU A 602 -8.20 -4.73 -40.76
C GLU A 602 -8.50 -5.84 -41.78
N LYS A 603 -9.04 -6.96 -41.31
CA LYS A 603 -9.73 -7.87 -42.22
C LYS A 603 -10.96 -7.13 -42.74
N ASP A 604 -10.83 -6.61 -43.94
CA ASP A 604 -11.83 -6.15 -44.89
C ASP A 604 -13.29 -6.18 -44.40
N LYS A 605 -13.85 -5.01 -44.11
CA LYS A 605 -15.28 -4.77 -44.34
C LYS A 605 -15.44 -3.85 -45.55
N LYS A 606 -15.95 -4.45 -46.62
CA LYS A 606 -16.33 -3.80 -47.88
C LYS A 606 -17.25 -2.58 -47.66
N THR A 607 -16.81 -1.46 -48.25
CA THR A 607 -17.57 -0.43 -48.99
C THR A 607 -18.73 0.30 -48.31
N ALA A 608 -18.55 1.61 -48.08
CA ALA A 608 -19.16 2.68 -48.91
C ALA A 608 -18.61 4.09 -48.55
N THR A 609 -18.18 4.84 -49.58
CA THR A 609 -17.87 6.30 -49.62
C THR A 609 -18.95 7.04 -50.45
N PRO A 610 -19.05 8.39 -50.53
CA PRO A 610 -18.42 9.48 -49.74
C PRO A 610 -19.35 10.68 -49.33
N THR A 611 -18.86 11.42 -48.31
CA THR A 611 -18.92 12.86 -47.89
C THR A 611 -19.48 13.97 -48.83
N PRO A 612 -19.88 15.21 -48.37
CA PRO A 612 -18.95 16.22 -47.80
C PRO A 612 -19.42 17.37 -46.83
N LYS A 613 -18.48 17.75 -45.93
CA LYS A 613 -17.95 19.07 -45.42
C LYS A 613 -18.88 20.30 -45.13
N VAL A 614 -18.96 20.87 -43.90
CA VAL A 614 -18.07 21.83 -43.12
C VAL A 614 -18.25 23.32 -43.54
N PRO A 615 -18.52 24.32 -42.65
CA PRO A 615 -17.51 25.12 -41.89
C PRO A 615 -17.91 25.50 -40.42
N ASP A 616 -17.04 25.47 -39.40
CA ASP A 616 -15.89 26.33 -39.04
C ASP A 616 -16.27 27.48 -38.05
N VAL A 617 -15.77 27.45 -36.80
CA VAL A 617 -15.31 28.63 -36.02
C VAL A 617 -14.30 28.19 -34.94
N THR A 618 -13.18 28.91 -34.94
CA THR A 618 -11.95 28.94 -34.11
C THR A 618 -12.15 29.49 -32.66
N PRO A 619 -11.10 29.50 -31.78
CA PRO A 619 -11.21 29.15 -30.36
C PRO A 619 -10.98 30.26 -29.30
N ALA A 620 -11.29 29.88 -28.04
CA ALA A 620 -10.72 30.28 -26.72
C ALA A 620 -11.07 31.71 -26.16
N PRO A 621 -11.20 31.91 -24.82
CA PRO A 621 -10.16 31.57 -23.84
C PRO A 621 -10.60 30.96 -22.49
N ASN A 622 -9.61 30.29 -21.88
CA ASN A 622 -9.41 29.87 -20.48
C ASN A 622 -10.39 30.37 -19.41
N THR A 623 -10.74 29.45 -18.51
CA THR A 623 -10.76 29.71 -17.05
C THR A 623 -10.49 28.42 -16.28
N GLN A 624 -9.31 28.39 -15.63
CA GLN A 624 -9.02 27.91 -14.28
C GLN A 624 -9.57 26.56 -13.78
N ALA A 625 -8.65 25.77 -13.18
CA ALA A 625 -8.86 24.52 -12.45
C ALA A 625 -10.09 24.51 -11.51
N SER A 626 -10.77 23.35 -11.40
CA SER A 626 -11.74 23.13 -10.33
C SER A 626 -11.69 21.69 -9.77
N MET A 627 -11.36 21.62 -8.49
CA MET A 627 -11.70 20.61 -7.47
C MET A 627 -12.74 19.55 -7.87
N GLY A 628 -12.46 18.28 -7.53
CA GLY A 628 -13.34 17.12 -7.70
C GLY A 628 -14.79 17.42 -7.30
N GLU A 629 -15.69 17.20 -8.25
CA GLU A 629 -17.07 17.63 -8.14
C GLU A 629 -17.80 16.76 -7.10
N LYS A 630 -18.18 17.37 -5.98
CA LYS A 630 -18.97 16.71 -4.93
C LYS A 630 -20.46 16.83 -5.24
N ASP A 631 -21.23 15.80 -4.91
CA ASP A 631 -22.68 15.85 -5.00
C ASP A 631 -23.22 16.95 -4.06
N LEU A 632 -24.53 17.24 -4.13
CA LEU A 632 -25.20 18.27 -3.32
C LEU A 632 -25.00 18.13 -1.79
N TYR A 633 -24.33 17.08 -1.31
CA TYR A 633 -24.17 16.72 0.09
C TYR A 633 -22.75 16.26 0.44
N GLY A 634 -21.78 16.47 -0.45
CA GLY A 634 -20.36 16.29 -0.15
C GLY A 634 -19.80 14.90 -0.43
N ASN A 635 -20.57 13.98 -1.05
CA ASN A 635 -20.01 12.70 -1.52
C ASN A 635 -19.39 12.90 -2.90
N GLU A 636 -18.37 12.12 -3.23
CA GLU A 636 -17.79 12.13 -4.57
C GLU A 636 -18.81 11.69 -5.62
N ILE A 637 -18.84 12.43 -6.72
CA ILE A 637 -19.66 12.08 -7.87
C ILE A 637 -18.93 10.99 -8.65
N VAL A 638 -19.37 9.75 -8.48
CA VAL A 638 -18.94 8.59 -9.28
C VAL A 638 -19.72 8.48 -10.58
N SER A 639 -19.13 7.84 -11.59
CA SER A 639 -19.79 7.59 -12.87
C SER A 639 -20.94 6.58 -12.72
N GLN A 640 -21.89 6.61 -13.67
CA GLN A 640 -23.03 5.68 -13.67
C GLN A 640 -22.56 4.20 -13.71
N GLN A 641 -21.48 3.93 -14.45
CA GLN A 641 -20.97 2.58 -14.65
C GLN A 641 -20.24 2.06 -13.40
N GLU A 642 -19.45 2.90 -12.73
CA GLU A 642 -18.82 2.58 -11.43
C GLU A 642 -19.88 2.26 -10.38
N LYS A 643 -20.93 3.08 -10.28
CA LYS A 643 -22.00 2.84 -9.32
C LYS A 643 -22.76 1.55 -9.60
N GLU A 644 -22.99 1.25 -10.88
CA GLU A 644 -23.62 0.00 -11.30
C GLU A 644 -22.75 -1.22 -10.93
N LYS A 645 -21.45 -1.19 -11.23
CA LYS A 645 -20.50 -2.26 -10.88
C LYS A 645 -20.45 -2.48 -9.37
N GLN A 646 -20.31 -1.40 -8.60
CA GLN A 646 -20.31 -1.47 -7.14
C GLN A 646 -21.59 -2.09 -6.60
N ILE A 647 -22.77 -1.68 -7.09
CA ILE A 647 -24.03 -2.22 -6.60
C ILE A 647 -24.17 -3.71 -6.95
N ILE A 648 -23.77 -4.12 -8.15
CA ILE A 648 -23.88 -5.51 -8.62
C ILE A 648 -22.87 -6.43 -7.93
N SER A 649 -21.69 -5.92 -7.55
CA SER A 649 -20.65 -6.70 -6.86
C SER A 649 -20.99 -7.01 -5.40
N LEU A 650 -21.87 -6.23 -4.76
CA LEU A 650 -22.33 -6.48 -3.38
C LEU A 650 -22.89 -7.89 -3.22
N MET A 651 -22.11 -8.75 -2.57
CA MET A 651 -22.47 -10.14 -2.26
C MET A 651 -23.42 -10.26 -1.06
N ASP A 652 -23.61 -9.18 -0.30
CA ASP A 652 -24.32 -9.18 0.98
C ASP A 652 -25.54 -8.22 0.98
N GLU A 653 -26.07 -7.97 2.18
CA GLU A 653 -27.21 -7.07 2.44
C GLU A 653 -26.75 -5.67 2.90
N ASN A 654 -25.47 -5.33 2.68
CA ASN A 654 -24.88 -4.05 3.07
C ASN A 654 -25.30 -2.92 2.12
N ASP A 655 -24.96 -1.69 2.50
CA ASP A 655 -25.18 -0.49 1.69
C ASP A 655 -24.07 -0.35 0.67
N ALA A 656 -24.39 0.16 -0.53
CA ALA A 656 -23.37 0.67 -1.42
C ALA A 656 -22.64 1.86 -0.75
N GLU A 657 -21.37 2.03 -1.02
CA GLU A 657 -20.58 3.13 -0.49
C GLU A 657 -21.18 4.49 -0.84
N GLY A 658 -20.96 5.51 -0.01
CA GLY A 658 -21.56 6.84 -0.20
C GLY A 658 -23.10 6.87 -0.17
N SER A 659 -23.79 5.73 0.05
CA SER A 659 -25.25 5.73 0.12
C SER A 659 -25.72 6.52 1.32
N THR A 660 -26.80 7.27 1.14
CA THR A 660 -27.40 8.12 2.18
C THR A 660 -28.90 7.89 2.24
N PHE A 661 -29.45 7.89 3.46
CA PHE A 661 -30.89 7.81 3.65
C PHE A 661 -31.56 9.17 3.45
N SER A 662 -30.93 10.24 3.93
CA SER A 662 -31.50 11.58 4.04
C SER A 662 -31.88 12.22 2.68
N LEU A 663 -31.24 11.81 1.59
CA LEU A 663 -31.42 12.38 0.25
C LEU A 663 -32.65 11.82 -0.46
N LEU A 664 -32.58 10.53 -0.77
CA LEU A 664 -33.63 9.81 -1.49
C LEU A 664 -34.78 9.43 -0.57
N ARG A 665 -34.53 9.11 0.70
CA ARG A 665 -35.55 8.62 1.65
C ARG A 665 -36.39 7.51 1.02
N ALA A 666 -35.71 6.64 0.27
CA ALA A 666 -36.33 5.54 -0.44
C ALA A 666 -37.01 4.61 0.58
N LYS A 667 -38.22 4.16 0.25
CA LYS A 667 -39.05 3.37 1.15
C LYS A 667 -40.02 2.48 0.41
N GLN A 668 -40.54 1.48 1.13
CA GLN A 668 -41.75 0.80 0.71
C GLN A 668 -42.94 1.78 0.67
N ALA A 669 -43.68 1.79 -0.44
CA ALA A 669 -44.92 2.56 -0.60
C ALA A 669 -46.15 1.66 -0.46
N LYS A 670 -46.21 0.57 -1.24
CA LYS A 670 -47.32 -0.40 -1.21
C LYS A 670 -46.78 -1.80 -1.44
N VAL A 671 -47.27 -2.77 -0.67
CA VAL A 671 -46.85 -4.17 -0.78
C VAL A 671 -48.08 -5.07 -0.89
N THR A 672 -48.06 -6.00 -1.84
CA THR A 672 -49.07 -7.04 -2.04
C THR A 672 -48.47 -8.44 -1.88
N LYS A 673 -49.25 -9.50 -2.13
CA LYS A 673 -48.74 -10.88 -2.14
C LYS A 673 -47.76 -11.15 -3.29
N LYS A 674 -47.81 -10.37 -4.38
CA LYS A 674 -47.02 -10.60 -5.61
C LYS A 674 -46.31 -9.35 -6.14
N SER A 675 -46.29 -8.25 -5.38
CA SER A 675 -45.64 -7.01 -5.81
C SER A 675 -45.15 -6.14 -4.65
N ILE A 676 -44.10 -5.37 -4.92
CA ILE A 676 -43.54 -4.33 -4.05
C ILE A 676 -43.46 -3.03 -4.86
N LYS A 677 -44.09 -1.97 -4.37
CA LYS A 677 -43.94 -0.59 -4.86
C LYS A 677 -42.98 0.16 -3.94
N LEU A 678 -41.90 0.66 -4.53
CA LEU A 678 -40.93 1.58 -3.94
C LEU A 678 -41.32 3.02 -4.25
N SER A 679 -40.98 3.95 -3.35
CA SER A 679 -41.05 5.39 -3.58
C SER A 679 -39.88 6.11 -2.92
N TRP A 680 -39.44 7.22 -3.49
CA TRP A 680 -38.38 8.07 -2.97
C TRP A 680 -38.71 9.56 -3.19
N LYS A 681 -37.93 10.44 -2.56
CA LYS A 681 -37.98 11.88 -2.79
C LYS A 681 -37.27 12.20 -4.11
N LYS A 682 -37.81 13.17 -4.86
CA LYS A 682 -37.10 13.73 -6.02
C LYS A 682 -35.78 14.37 -5.55
N VAL A 683 -34.68 13.98 -6.19
CA VAL A 683 -33.35 14.60 -6.02
C VAL A 683 -33.25 15.76 -7.01
N LYS A 684 -32.70 16.89 -6.57
CA LYS A 684 -32.52 18.07 -7.44
C LYS A 684 -31.49 17.72 -8.52
N GLY A 685 -31.77 18.03 -9.78
CA GLY A 685 -30.93 17.67 -10.93
C GLY A 685 -31.16 16.25 -11.48
N ALA A 686 -31.90 15.38 -10.78
CA ALA A 686 -32.11 14.03 -11.25
C ALA A 686 -33.12 13.96 -12.41
N GLU A 687 -32.64 13.45 -13.53
CA GLU A 687 -33.38 13.16 -14.77
C GLU A 687 -33.96 11.74 -14.77
N SER A 688 -33.31 10.84 -14.02
CA SER A 688 -33.48 9.39 -14.09
C SER A 688 -33.25 8.75 -12.72
N TYR A 689 -33.82 7.56 -12.52
CA TYR A 689 -33.56 6.71 -11.36
C TYR A 689 -33.41 5.26 -11.78
N THR A 690 -32.27 4.64 -11.48
CA THR A 690 -32.03 3.22 -11.72
C THR A 690 -32.29 2.42 -10.45
N ILE A 691 -33.07 1.34 -10.57
CA ILE A 691 -33.42 0.44 -9.48
C ILE A 691 -32.67 -0.87 -9.67
N TYR A 692 -31.88 -1.23 -8.67
CA TYR A 692 -31.26 -2.54 -8.53
C TYR A 692 -31.98 -3.33 -7.44
N GLY A 693 -32.07 -4.64 -7.59
CA GLY A 693 -32.64 -5.48 -6.53
C GLY A 693 -32.68 -6.95 -6.86
N ASN A 694 -32.77 -7.77 -5.82
CA ASN A 694 -32.91 -9.21 -5.93
C ASN A 694 -33.61 -9.77 -4.67
N LYS A 695 -33.89 -11.06 -4.63
CA LYS A 695 -34.35 -11.76 -3.43
C LYS A 695 -33.27 -11.70 -2.35
N CYS A 696 -33.64 -11.45 -1.09
CA CYS A 696 -32.69 -11.48 0.02
C CYS A 696 -32.08 -12.89 0.20
N GLY A 697 -30.79 -12.95 0.51
CA GLY A 697 -30.02 -14.18 0.66
C GLY A 697 -28.54 -13.95 0.36
N LYS A 698 -27.67 -14.72 1.03
CA LYS A 698 -26.20 -14.57 0.98
C LYS A 698 -25.58 -14.78 -0.41
N ASN A 699 -26.30 -15.45 -1.33
CA ASN A 699 -25.79 -15.78 -2.66
C ASN A 699 -26.50 -15.00 -3.77
N ASN A 700 -27.43 -14.09 -3.43
CA ASN A 700 -28.21 -13.35 -4.42
C ASN A 700 -27.63 -11.95 -4.62
N LYS A 701 -26.80 -11.78 -5.65
CA LYS A 701 -26.25 -10.48 -6.04
C LYS A 701 -27.34 -9.52 -6.54
N TYR A 702 -27.10 -8.22 -6.46
CA TYR A 702 -28.01 -7.26 -7.08
C TYR A 702 -27.99 -7.40 -8.60
N VAL A 703 -29.14 -7.15 -9.22
CA VAL A 703 -29.26 -7.01 -10.66
C VAL A 703 -30.02 -5.74 -10.98
N LYS A 704 -29.70 -5.10 -12.10
CA LYS A 704 -30.45 -3.96 -12.61
C LYS A 704 -31.86 -4.41 -12.97
N ILE A 705 -32.87 -3.83 -12.32
CA ILE A 705 -34.27 -4.15 -12.57
C ILE A 705 -34.83 -3.23 -13.66
N LYS A 706 -34.70 -1.91 -13.47
CA LYS A 706 -35.25 -0.91 -14.39
C LYS A 706 -34.72 0.50 -14.09
N THR A 707 -34.65 1.32 -15.13
CA THR A 707 -34.49 2.78 -15.01
C THR A 707 -35.82 3.49 -15.27
N VAL A 708 -36.17 4.48 -14.44
CA VAL A 708 -37.45 5.23 -14.52
C VAL A 708 -37.22 6.74 -14.35
N LYS A 709 -38.05 7.57 -14.99
CA LYS A 709 -38.01 9.04 -14.80
C LYS A 709 -38.79 9.53 -13.56
N GLY A 710 -39.72 8.71 -13.08
CA GLY A 710 -40.58 9.05 -11.93
C GLY A 710 -39.96 8.66 -10.58
N THR A 711 -40.56 9.14 -9.48
CA THR A 711 -40.06 8.88 -8.11
C THR A 711 -40.63 7.62 -7.45
N SER A 712 -41.11 6.67 -8.27
CA SER A 712 -41.63 5.40 -7.78
C SER A 712 -41.50 4.29 -8.82
N PHE A 713 -41.35 3.06 -8.35
CA PHE A 713 -41.26 1.87 -9.19
C PHE A 713 -42.02 0.70 -8.54
N THR A 714 -42.69 -0.13 -9.34
CA THR A 714 -43.39 -1.34 -8.84
C THR A 714 -42.85 -2.59 -9.50
N GLN A 715 -42.20 -3.45 -8.73
CA GLN A 715 -41.85 -4.79 -9.17
C GLN A 715 -43.04 -5.73 -8.94
N LYS A 716 -43.49 -6.39 -10.00
CA LYS A 716 -44.59 -7.38 -9.99
C LYS A 716 -44.03 -8.81 -10.06
N LYS A 717 -44.92 -9.82 -10.05
CA LYS A 717 -44.59 -11.25 -10.18
C LYS A 717 -43.62 -11.77 -9.10
N LEU A 718 -43.66 -11.19 -7.90
CA LEU A 718 -42.83 -11.60 -6.77
C LEU A 718 -43.41 -12.81 -6.03
N LYS A 719 -42.54 -13.61 -5.39
CA LYS A 719 -42.96 -14.73 -4.55
C LYS A 719 -43.62 -14.23 -3.28
N LYS A 720 -44.75 -14.84 -2.91
CA LYS A 720 -45.52 -14.55 -1.69
C LYS A 720 -44.67 -14.81 -0.43
N GLY A 721 -44.77 -13.94 0.58
CA GLY A 721 -44.08 -14.10 1.86
C GLY A 721 -42.55 -14.09 1.81
N THR A 722 -41.95 -13.40 0.85
CA THR A 722 -40.50 -13.44 0.57
C THR A 722 -39.88 -12.04 0.67
N TYR A 723 -38.69 -11.94 1.27
CA TYR A 723 -37.90 -10.68 1.32
C TYR A 723 -37.12 -10.44 0.03
N TYR A 724 -37.13 -9.18 -0.39
CA TYR A 724 -36.34 -8.65 -1.49
C TYR A 724 -35.52 -7.45 -1.00
N LYS A 725 -34.33 -7.30 -1.57
CA LYS A 725 -33.41 -6.19 -1.34
C LYS A 725 -33.40 -5.24 -2.54
N TYR A 726 -33.35 -3.93 -2.28
CA TYR A 726 -33.38 -2.90 -3.33
C TYR A 726 -32.43 -1.74 -3.03
N ILE A 727 -31.83 -1.20 -4.09
CA ILE A 727 -31.09 0.07 -4.10
C ILE A 727 -31.67 0.94 -5.23
N VAL A 728 -31.86 2.23 -4.96
CA VAL A 728 -32.30 3.25 -5.90
C VAL A 728 -31.17 4.24 -6.09
N VAL A 729 -30.78 4.47 -7.33
CA VAL A 729 -29.74 5.43 -7.74
C VAL A 729 -30.41 6.57 -8.49
N ALA A 730 -30.15 7.82 -8.10
CA ALA A 730 -30.59 9.01 -8.82
C ALA A 730 -29.51 9.51 -9.76
N GLU A 731 -29.87 9.78 -11.01
CA GLU A 731 -28.95 10.11 -12.10
C GLU A 731 -29.39 11.40 -12.78
N GLY A 732 -28.43 12.24 -13.18
CA GLY A 732 -28.68 13.43 -14.00
C GLY A 732 -27.39 13.93 -14.64
N SER A 733 -27.46 14.38 -15.89
CA SER A 733 -26.30 14.88 -16.65
C SER A 733 -25.07 13.95 -16.64
N GLY A 734 -25.31 12.64 -16.74
CA GLY A 734 -24.27 11.60 -16.76
C GLY A 734 -23.66 11.25 -15.40
N LYS A 735 -24.14 11.85 -14.30
CA LYS A 735 -23.57 11.76 -12.95
C LYS A 735 -24.52 11.09 -11.96
N ILE A 736 -23.98 10.46 -10.92
CA ILE A 736 -24.76 9.96 -9.78
C ILE A 736 -24.98 11.09 -8.77
N LEU A 737 -26.24 11.42 -8.52
CA LEU A 737 -26.63 12.54 -7.65
C LEU A 737 -27.01 12.10 -6.24
N ALA A 738 -27.41 10.83 -6.07
CA ALA A 738 -27.66 10.21 -4.78
C ALA A 738 -27.84 8.70 -4.92
N THR A 739 -27.44 7.94 -3.90
CA THR A 739 -27.72 6.50 -3.81
C THR A 739 -28.42 6.16 -2.50
N SER A 740 -29.50 5.38 -2.57
CA SER A 740 -30.25 4.98 -1.37
C SER A 740 -29.53 3.90 -0.58
N LYS A 741 -29.65 3.97 0.74
CA LYS A 741 -29.40 2.80 1.61
C LYS A 741 -30.24 1.59 1.18
N THR A 742 -29.71 0.38 1.37
CA THR A 742 -30.34 -0.87 0.99
C THR A 742 -31.68 -1.08 1.73
N LEU A 743 -32.74 -1.32 0.95
CA LEU A 743 -34.08 -1.59 1.45
C LEU A 743 -34.37 -3.09 1.50
N HIS A 744 -34.84 -3.59 2.64
CA HIS A 744 -35.30 -4.97 2.84
C HIS A 744 -36.81 -5.02 3.03
N ILE A 745 -37.53 -5.62 2.08
CA ILE A 745 -39.00 -5.59 2.03
C ILE A 745 -39.57 -6.98 1.73
N ALA A 746 -40.43 -7.48 2.61
CA ALA A 746 -41.16 -8.73 2.41
C ALA A 746 -42.49 -8.51 1.68
N THR A 747 -42.84 -9.40 0.74
CA THR A 747 -44.21 -9.48 0.19
C THR A 747 -45.21 -10.01 1.22
N LYS A 748 -46.50 -9.67 1.06
CA LYS A 748 -47.56 -10.11 2.00
C LYS A 748 -47.85 -11.61 1.90
N GLY A 749 -48.49 -12.15 2.94
CA GLY A 749 -49.11 -13.48 2.94
C GLY A 749 -48.24 -14.62 3.48
N GLY A 750 -47.01 -14.36 3.95
CA GLY A 750 -46.17 -15.34 4.65
C GLY A 750 -46.07 -15.14 6.15
N LYS A 751 -45.18 -15.89 6.81
CA LYS A 751 -44.86 -15.78 8.25
C LYS A 751 -44.03 -14.53 8.59
N VAL A 752 -43.42 -13.89 7.60
CA VAL A 752 -42.61 -12.68 7.73
C VAL A 752 -43.38 -11.41 7.42
N GLY A 753 -42.97 -10.29 8.03
CA GLY A 753 -43.64 -8.99 7.88
C GLY A 753 -42.68 -7.80 7.76
N ASN A 754 -43.23 -6.61 7.52
CA ASN A 754 -42.46 -5.36 7.43
C ASN A 754 -42.78 -4.42 8.59
N ASP A 755 -41.89 -3.46 8.85
CA ASP A 755 -42.19 -2.35 9.76
C ASP A 755 -43.31 -1.45 9.18
N LYS A 756 -44.27 -1.10 10.02
CA LYS A 756 -45.38 -0.17 9.77
C LYS A 756 -44.99 1.26 10.08
N ALA A 757 -44.27 1.47 11.18
CA ALA A 757 -43.93 2.79 11.71
C ALA A 757 -42.66 2.73 12.57
N VAL A 758 -41.97 3.87 12.68
CA VAL A 758 -40.91 4.10 13.67
C VAL A 758 -41.45 5.12 14.69
N LYS A 759 -41.46 4.75 15.98
CA LYS A 759 -41.78 5.63 17.10
C LYS A 759 -40.50 6.17 17.71
N VAL A 760 -40.47 7.46 17.98
CA VAL A 760 -39.41 8.15 18.72
C VAL A 760 -40.04 8.88 19.90
N LYS A 761 -39.36 8.90 21.05
CA LYS A 761 -39.89 9.59 22.25
C LYS A 761 -39.90 11.11 22.12
N LYS A 762 -38.88 11.68 21.47
CA LYS A 762 -38.74 13.13 21.25
C LYS A 762 -38.58 13.40 19.75
N THR A 763 -39.41 14.29 19.21
CA THR A 763 -39.37 14.73 17.81
C THR A 763 -38.63 16.05 17.62
N ARG A 764 -38.24 16.71 18.72
CA ARG A 764 -37.42 17.92 18.73
C ARG A 764 -36.36 17.82 19.84
N VAL A 765 -35.13 18.23 19.54
CA VAL A 765 -34.00 18.25 20.47
C VAL A 765 -33.29 19.60 20.32
N ASN A 766 -33.16 20.32 21.42
CA ASN A 766 -32.39 21.58 21.47
C ASN A 766 -31.12 21.33 22.26
N LEU A 767 -29.96 21.67 21.72
CA LEU A 767 -28.64 21.48 22.35
C LEU A 767 -27.81 22.76 22.24
N LYS A 768 -26.90 22.97 23.19
CA LYS A 768 -25.78 23.90 23.01
C LYS A 768 -24.63 23.17 22.30
N LYS A 769 -23.79 23.89 21.56
CA LYS A 769 -22.57 23.33 20.92
C LYS A 769 -21.77 22.45 21.90
N GLY A 770 -21.29 21.30 21.42
CA GLY A 770 -20.54 20.32 22.24
C GLY A 770 -21.40 19.41 23.13
N LYS A 771 -22.67 19.75 23.41
CA LYS A 771 -23.56 18.89 24.21
C LYS A 771 -24.17 17.77 23.36
N SER A 772 -24.65 16.73 24.05
CA SER A 772 -25.21 15.53 23.43
C SER A 772 -26.60 15.16 23.98
N SER A 773 -27.40 14.46 23.19
CA SER A 773 -28.68 13.86 23.62
C SER A 773 -28.97 12.58 22.83
N THR A 774 -29.60 11.59 23.45
CA THR A 774 -29.87 10.29 22.81
C THR A 774 -31.33 10.17 22.36
N ILE A 775 -31.56 9.76 21.11
CA ILE A 775 -32.87 9.41 20.59
C ILE A 775 -33.16 7.95 20.92
N LYS A 776 -34.21 7.71 21.73
CA LYS A 776 -34.77 6.36 21.93
C LYS A 776 -35.87 6.12 20.89
N ALA A 777 -35.68 5.10 20.06
CA ALA A 777 -36.60 4.74 18.99
C ALA A 777 -36.96 3.25 19.00
N THR A 778 -38.18 2.94 18.57
CA THR A 778 -38.72 1.57 18.45
C THR A 778 -39.48 1.44 17.15
N SER A 779 -39.34 0.32 16.45
CA SER A 779 -40.13 0.02 15.26
C SER A 779 -41.38 -0.78 15.60
N ILE A 780 -42.44 -0.54 14.85
CA ILE A 780 -43.74 -1.21 14.99
C ILE A 780 -43.95 -2.08 13.77
N ALA A 781 -44.16 -3.38 13.96
CA ALA A 781 -44.50 -4.31 12.88
C ALA A 781 -45.92 -4.08 12.33
N ASN A 782 -46.16 -4.43 11.06
CA ASN A 782 -47.48 -4.36 10.44
C ASN A 782 -48.53 -5.30 11.07
N SER A 783 -48.10 -6.36 11.77
CA SER A 783 -48.97 -7.29 12.46
C SER A 783 -48.25 -7.90 13.66
N LYS A 784 -48.97 -8.12 14.77
CA LYS A 784 -48.46 -8.88 15.92
C LYS A 784 -48.25 -10.37 15.59
N LYS A 785 -48.93 -10.89 14.56
CA LYS A 785 -48.87 -12.31 14.14
C LYS A 785 -47.74 -12.62 13.14
N GLN A 786 -47.02 -11.62 12.65
CA GLN A 786 -45.93 -11.79 11.67
C GLN A 786 -44.62 -11.27 12.26
N LYS A 787 -43.57 -12.09 12.20
CA LYS A 787 -42.24 -11.69 12.72
C LYS A 787 -41.51 -10.87 11.65
N VAL A 788 -41.03 -9.68 12.01
CA VAL A 788 -40.13 -8.91 11.14
C VAL A 788 -38.73 -9.49 11.30
N LYS A 789 -38.23 -10.17 10.26
CA LYS A 789 -36.83 -10.62 10.24
C LYS A 789 -35.93 -9.38 10.13
N ARG A 790 -34.98 -9.23 11.05
CA ARG A 790 -34.07 -8.08 11.09
C ARG A 790 -32.84 -8.39 10.23
N HIS A 791 -32.87 -7.89 9.00
CA HIS A 791 -31.71 -7.79 8.12
C HIS A 791 -30.85 -6.57 8.52
N ARG A 792 -31.51 -5.51 9.02
CA ARG A 792 -30.87 -4.35 9.63
C ARG A 792 -31.57 -3.93 10.92
N LYS A 793 -30.79 -3.47 11.89
CA LYS A 793 -31.30 -2.76 13.08
C LYS A 793 -31.89 -1.40 12.66
N LEU A 794 -32.56 -0.70 13.58
CA LEU A 794 -32.91 0.70 13.32
C LEU A 794 -31.64 1.52 13.14
N SER A 795 -31.63 2.36 12.12
CA SER A 795 -30.49 3.20 11.76
C SER A 795 -30.81 4.68 11.93
N TYR A 796 -29.77 5.48 12.09
CA TYR A 796 -29.84 6.90 12.37
C TYR A 796 -28.93 7.64 11.38
N GLU A 797 -29.40 8.75 10.84
CA GLU A 797 -28.59 9.58 9.93
C GLU A 797 -28.97 11.06 10.08
N SER A 798 -27.97 11.94 10.13
CA SER A 798 -28.18 13.39 10.14
C SER A 798 -28.30 13.90 8.71
N SER A 799 -29.24 14.80 8.47
CA SER A 799 -29.37 15.52 7.20
C SER A 799 -28.29 16.59 7.00
N ASN A 800 -27.58 16.94 8.08
CA ASN A 800 -26.45 17.86 8.03
C ASN A 800 -25.51 17.59 9.24
N PRO A 801 -24.48 16.75 9.04
CA PRO A 801 -23.50 16.42 10.07
C PRO A 801 -22.73 17.62 10.63
N SER A 802 -22.55 18.72 9.87
CA SER A 802 -21.86 19.92 10.36
C SER A 802 -22.66 20.69 11.41
N VAL A 803 -23.98 20.47 11.47
CA VAL A 803 -24.84 20.99 12.55
C VAL A 803 -24.89 20.01 13.72
N ALA A 804 -25.17 18.73 13.45
CA ALA A 804 -25.14 17.69 14.47
C ALA A 804 -24.87 16.32 13.86
N THR A 805 -24.00 15.53 14.49
CA THR A 805 -23.75 14.12 14.13
C THR A 805 -24.64 13.20 14.97
N VAL A 806 -24.84 11.96 14.49
CA VAL A 806 -25.58 10.94 15.24
C VAL A 806 -24.88 9.59 15.14
N SER A 807 -24.69 8.91 16.27
CA SER A 807 -24.07 7.60 16.31
C SER A 807 -25.03 6.47 15.90
N LYS A 808 -24.49 5.27 15.64
CA LYS A 808 -25.27 4.04 15.38
C LYS A 808 -26.26 3.69 16.52
N LYS A 809 -26.02 4.18 17.75
CA LYS A 809 -26.89 4.00 18.93
C LYS A 809 -27.89 5.15 19.13
N GLY A 810 -27.93 6.14 18.23
CA GLY A 810 -28.85 7.29 18.30
C GLY A 810 -28.40 8.43 19.22
N LYS A 811 -27.12 8.47 19.62
CA LYS A 811 -26.55 9.60 20.39
C LYS A 811 -26.24 10.75 19.43
N ILE A 812 -26.95 11.86 19.58
CA ILE A 812 -26.73 13.11 18.84
C ILE A 812 -25.63 13.91 19.56
N LYS A 813 -24.63 14.41 18.82
CA LYS A 813 -23.64 15.39 19.29
C LYS A 813 -23.83 16.70 18.52
N ALA A 814 -23.98 17.81 19.23
CA ALA A 814 -24.10 19.14 18.63
C ALA A 814 -22.74 19.64 18.15
N VAL A 815 -22.63 19.99 16.87
CA VAL A 815 -21.36 20.37 16.20
C VAL A 815 -21.33 21.86 15.91
N GLY A 816 -22.26 22.36 15.11
CA GLY A 816 -22.33 23.75 14.65
C GLY A 816 -23.70 24.37 14.90
N LYS A 817 -23.74 25.69 15.08
CA LYS A 817 -24.99 26.44 15.26
C LYS A 817 -25.88 26.26 14.03
N GLY A 818 -27.14 25.94 14.24
CA GLY A 818 -28.09 25.75 13.15
C GLY A 818 -29.15 24.71 13.42
N THR A 819 -29.87 24.32 12.37
CA THR A 819 -30.90 23.28 12.46
C THR A 819 -30.67 22.17 11.45
N CYS A 820 -30.74 20.93 11.89
CA CYS A 820 -30.72 19.75 11.02
C CYS A 820 -31.83 18.77 11.42
N THR A 821 -32.03 17.75 10.58
CA THR A 821 -32.95 16.65 10.86
C THR A 821 -32.16 15.38 11.05
N VAL A 822 -32.34 14.71 12.20
CA VAL A 822 -31.89 13.33 12.37
C VAL A 822 -33.03 12.39 11.99
N TYR A 823 -32.82 11.57 10.97
CA TYR A 823 -33.75 10.53 10.56
C TYR A 823 -33.47 9.25 11.31
N VAL A 824 -34.52 8.65 11.88
CA VAL A 824 -34.51 7.28 12.37
C VAL A 824 -35.30 6.41 11.43
N TYR A 825 -34.70 5.38 10.84
CA TYR A 825 -35.32 4.60 9.78
C TYR A 825 -35.15 3.09 9.97
N ALA A 826 -36.17 2.35 9.54
CA ALA A 826 -36.19 0.91 9.50
C ALA A 826 -35.66 0.38 8.16
N GLN A 827 -35.35 -0.91 8.11
CA GLN A 827 -34.78 -1.58 6.94
C GLN A 827 -35.62 -1.46 5.66
N ASN A 828 -36.91 -1.17 5.76
CA ASN A 828 -37.82 -0.96 4.62
C ASN A 828 -38.01 0.53 4.25
N GLY A 829 -37.18 1.41 4.82
CA GLY A 829 -37.18 2.85 4.60
C GLY A 829 -38.28 3.63 5.32
N ILE A 830 -39.13 2.97 6.12
CA ILE A 830 -40.08 3.68 6.99
C ILE A 830 -39.29 4.43 8.05
N SER A 831 -39.51 5.74 8.16
CA SER A 831 -38.69 6.61 8.99
C SER A 831 -39.48 7.64 9.79
N LYS A 832 -38.81 8.22 10.78
CA LYS A 832 -39.28 9.34 11.58
C LYS A 832 -38.18 10.40 11.65
N ALA A 833 -38.55 11.65 11.41
CA ALA A 833 -37.66 12.80 11.51
C ALA A 833 -37.66 13.37 12.94
N VAL A 834 -36.47 13.70 13.45
CA VAL A 834 -36.26 14.42 14.71
C VAL A 834 -35.54 15.72 14.38
N LYS A 835 -36.19 16.86 14.66
CA LYS A 835 -35.59 18.18 14.42
C LYS A 835 -34.57 18.47 15.52
N VAL A 836 -33.33 18.73 15.15
CA VAL A 836 -32.25 19.14 16.06
C VAL A 836 -31.98 20.61 15.84
N THR A 837 -31.91 21.38 16.92
CA THR A 837 -31.53 22.79 16.91
C THR A 837 -30.34 22.95 17.84
N VAL A 838 -29.21 23.34 17.27
CA VAL A 838 -28.00 23.68 18.02
C VAL A 838 -27.98 25.19 18.17
N LYS A 839 -28.12 25.63 19.42
CA LYS A 839 -28.10 27.03 19.80
C LYS A 839 -26.68 27.52 20.05
#